data_AF-A0A496SBP0-F1
#
_entry.id   AF-A0A496SBP0-F1
#
_cell.length_a   1.000
_cell.length_b   1.000
_cell.length_c   1.000
_cell.angle_alpha   90.00
_cell.angle_beta   90.00
_cell.angle_gamma   90.00
#
_symmetry.space_group_name_H-M   'P 1'
#
loop_
_entity.id
_entity.type
_entity.pdbx_description
1 polymer ?
#
loop_
_entity_poly.entity_id
_entity_poly.type
_entity_poly.pdbx_seq_one_letter_code
_entity_poly.pdbx_strand_id
1 'polypeptide(L)'
;MKYKLRSFLQLKVIFLFSLFSFFSCYTYGNTQESSQYVSKAWAQLGKRNFSEVYRLTEECIKKYGPQADSLAQQLNDFPPQGKEGSYQIMNDVATCYFIRGEALMREGKIEEAKKVFKEVIEKYPFASAWDPRGWFWSIREKAEITLKKLEKGVIEEEEEEKEVVITKVSLHDEGEEFPVDYSRYGEFKNLGTSEYTYVVNDPIGLAKAVGEGIYPNTTSVKFDPNFVKVRKKLSKIDHWKILNSRDLSLAFYKWCIAPEPQGVKQFYIGEILEKSGLIKQAIKAYYAVLVHFPKTIGWTYWNTPWYVGKVALYRIKSLLKEYPELNLKLEGAYIKVKNGTNNNVRDDIFIVNPGRLVPKSLKDRLACFKKRRLGKPVKIQGKGKVKLVRYQSGDWQLLVENTPFMIKGITYAPTKVGESPDEGTLSNWMYQDTNNDGIIDAPYQAWVDKNRNNIKDEDEEAVGDFYLMKEMGVNCLRLYHQPFKLNKELLRDLYNSYGIYVAIGDFLGKYALGSGASWEEGTDYDNPIHQENMLNSVREMVEEFKDEPYVLLWILGNENVYGIACNADKKPANFFRFANRAAKLIKSLDPFQRPVAIASGDVLYLHFFAKECPDIDIFGTNAYRGKYGFLDLWEEVKTLVDKPVVITEYGAPSYSADYTQEEAEEYQALYHKNAWLDIYENRAGYGQGNSLGGFVFEWVDEWWKAYEPGYHDKKGLFAGPFLDGYMHEEWLGVCSQGDGKHSPFLRQLKKAYFTYQKFWKK
;
A
#
# COMPACT_ATOMS: atom_id res chain seq x y z
N MET A 1 -41.52 24.91 21.37
CA MET A 1 -41.88 23.54 20.97
C MET A 1 -40.63 22.67 21.05
N LYS A 2 -40.68 21.53 21.74
CA LYS A 2 -39.51 20.74 22.19
C LYS A 2 -38.66 20.24 21.01
N TYR A 3 -37.47 20.84 20.83
CA TYR A 3 -36.41 20.33 19.97
C TYR A 3 -35.48 19.41 20.78
N LYS A 4 -35.30 18.16 20.32
CA LYS A 4 -34.20 17.29 20.75
C LYS A 4 -32.99 17.59 19.86
N LEU A 5 -32.04 18.36 20.37
CA LEU A 5 -30.65 18.36 19.88
C LEU A 5 -29.93 17.14 20.48
N ARG A 6 -29.28 16.32 19.65
CA ARG A 6 -28.12 15.52 20.06
C ARG A 6 -26.91 16.06 19.31
N SER A 7 -26.13 16.90 19.98
CA SER A 7 -24.85 17.39 19.50
C SER A 7 -23.74 16.42 19.91
N PHE A 8 -22.92 16.06 18.93
CA PHE A 8 -21.53 15.67 19.10
C PHE A 8 -20.75 16.75 19.85
N LEU A 9 -19.79 16.35 20.68
CA LEU A 9 -18.56 17.11 20.89
C LEU A 9 -17.42 16.16 21.30
N GLN A 10 -16.42 16.07 20.42
CA GLN A 10 -15.04 15.76 20.78
C GLN A 10 -14.48 16.93 21.62
N LEU A 11 -13.81 16.64 22.74
CA LEU A 11 -12.50 17.18 23.15
C LEU A 11 -12.16 16.77 24.59
N LYS A 12 -10.93 16.30 24.83
CA LYS A 12 -9.93 16.82 25.80
C LYS A 12 -8.76 15.81 25.90
N VAL A 13 -7.56 16.14 25.42
CA VAL A 13 -6.48 16.97 26.03
C VAL A 13 -5.59 16.17 26.99
N ILE A 14 -4.36 15.94 26.51
CA ILE A 14 -3.02 15.96 27.15
C ILE A 14 -2.96 15.75 28.68
N PHE A 15 -2.17 14.75 29.10
CA PHE A 15 -1.31 14.88 30.30
C PHE A 15 0.06 14.19 30.10
N LEU A 16 1.12 14.94 30.40
CA LEU A 16 2.49 14.48 30.67
C LEU A 16 2.50 13.59 31.92
N PHE A 17 3.44 12.63 31.99
CA PHE A 17 4.10 12.31 33.26
C PHE A 17 5.59 11.99 33.05
N SER A 18 6.44 12.90 33.52
CA SER A 18 7.76 12.60 34.07
C SER A 18 7.62 12.38 35.58
N LEU A 19 8.44 11.47 36.11
CA LEU A 19 8.61 11.05 37.51
C LEU A 19 8.22 12.07 38.60
N PHE A 20 7.45 11.65 39.60
CA PHE A 20 7.84 11.62 41.03
C PHE A 20 6.74 10.95 41.88
N SER A 21 7.16 10.09 42.80
CA SER A 21 6.35 9.36 43.78
C SER A 21 5.67 10.28 44.80
N PHE A 22 4.38 10.03 45.12
CA PHE A 22 3.85 10.05 46.49
C PHE A 22 2.47 9.36 46.53
N PHE A 23 2.25 8.57 47.58
CA PHE A 23 1.12 7.68 47.83
C PHE A 23 -0.25 8.37 47.82
N SER A 24 -1.24 7.75 47.15
CA SER A 24 -2.64 7.74 47.58
C SER A 24 -3.34 6.50 47.02
N CYS A 25 -3.70 5.56 47.90
CA CYS A 25 -4.37 4.30 47.62
C CYS A 25 -5.75 4.50 46.97
N TYR A 26 -5.88 4.12 45.70
CA TYR A 26 -7.07 3.50 45.13
C TYR A 26 -6.60 2.37 44.20
N THR A 27 -7.15 1.18 44.40
CA THR A 27 -6.70 -0.09 43.81
C THR A 27 -6.92 -0.15 42.29
N TYR A 28 -5.89 0.19 41.52
CA TYR A 28 -5.67 -0.21 40.12
C TYR A 28 -4.25 -0.81 40.04
N GLY A 29 -4.13 -2.09 40.41
CA GLY A 29 -2.89 -2.84 40.29
C GLY A 29 -3.24 -4.26 39.87
N ASN A 30 -3.27 -4.51 38.56
CA ASN A 30 -3.19 -5.85 37.93
C ASN A 30 -3.30 -5.80 36.39
N THR A 31 -3.89 -4.77 35.78
CA THR A 31 -4.13 -4.73 34.31
C THR A 31 -2.87 -4.53 33.48
N GLN A 32 -1.85 -3.87 34.03
CA GLN A 32 -0.58 -3.63 33.31
C GLN A 32 0.34 -4.86 33.30
N GLU A 33 0.05 -5.89 34.09
CA GLU A 33 0.88 -7.09 34.20
C GLU A 33 0.42 -8.24 33.29
N SER A 34 -0.89 -8.41 33.02
CA SER A 34 -1.38 -9.52 32.17
C SER A 34 -0.93 -9.38 30.71
N SER A 35 -1.03 -8.17 30.14
CA SER A 35 -0.62 -7.88 28.76
C SER A 35 0.88 -8.08 28.50
N GLN A 36 1.72 -8.01 29.54
CA GLN A 36 3.15 -8.33 29.43
C GLN A 36 3.39 -9.82 29.19
N TYR A 37 2.57 -10.71 29.76
CA TYR A 37 2.66 -12.13 29.49
C TYR A 37 2.32 -12.44 28.03
N VAL A 38 1.24 -11.85 27.52
CA VAL A 38 0.83 -11.97 26.11
C VAL A 38 1.96 -11.53 25.18
N SER A 39 2.50 -10.33 25.41
CA SER A 39 3.58 -9.76 24.58
C SER A 39 4.83 -10.64 24.58
N LYS A 40 5.28 -11.08 25.77
CA LYS A 40 6.44 -11.97 25.90
C LYS A 40 6.18 -13.33 25.28
N ALA A 41 4.97 -13.88 25.41
CA ALA A 41 4.63 -15.19 24.87
C ALA A 41 4.62 -15.16 23.33
N TRP A 42 4.07 -14.12 22.70
CA TRP A 42 4.18 -13.92 21.25
C TRP A 42 5.64 -13.81 20.79
N ALA A 43 6.46 -13.02 21.48
CA ALA A 43 7.88 -12.86 21.14
C ALA A 43 8.67 -14.18 21.24
N GLN A 44 8.34 -15.05 22.21
CA GLN A 44 8.98 -16.36 22.35
C GLN A 44 8.43 -17.39 21.36
N LEU A 45 7.14 -17.30 21.00
CA LEU A 45 6.53 -18.13 19.97
C LEU A 45 7.18 -17.88 18.61
N GLY A 46 7.41 -16.61 18.24
CA GLY A 46 8.12 -16.25 17.00
C GLY A 46 9.56 -16.78 16.96
N LYS A 47 10.19 -16.93 18.13
CA LYS A 47 11.53 -17.56 18.29
C LYS A 47 11.48 -19.08 18.40
N ARG A 48 10.29 -19.69 18.32
CA ARG A 48 10.05 -21.13 18.54
C ARG A 48 10.57 -21.65 19.89
N ASN A 49 10.65 -20.79 20.90
CA ASN A 49 11.07 -21.16 22.25
C ASN A 49 9.85 -21.68 23.04
N PHE A 50 9.36 -22.86 22.66
CA PHE A 50 8.09 -23.40 23.15
C PHE A 50 8.05 -23.58 24.67
N SER A 51 9.15 -23.98 25.30
CA SER A 51 9.23 -24.14 26.76
C SER A 51 8.93 -22.84 27.50
N GLU A 52 9.48 -21.72 27.02
CA GLU A 52 9.23 -20.40 27.60
C GLU A 52 7.80 -19.92 27.29
N VAL A 53 7.26 -20.22 26.11
CA VAL A 53 5.85 -19.94 25.79
C VAL A 53 4.93 -20.65 26.78
N TYR A 54 5.17 -21.94 27.05
CA TYR A 54 4.37 -22.71 28.01
C TYR A 54 4.46 -22.11 29.42
N ARG A 55 5.67 -21.74 29.87
CA ARG A 55 5.87 -21.10 31.18
C ARG A 55 5.09 -19.79 31.29
N LEU A 56 5.24 -18.89 30.30
CA LEU A 56 4.60 -17.57 30.31
C LEU A 56 3.07 -17.67 30.25
N THR A 57 2.55 -18.50 29.34
CA THR A 57 1.10 -18.68 29.19
C THR A 57 0.48 -19.31 30.43
N GLU A 58 1.15 -20.30 31.03
CA GLU A 58 0.68 -20.97 32.24
C GLU A 58 0.71 -20.06 33.47
N GLU A 59 1.75 -19.23 33.63
CA GLU A 59 1.80 -18.22 34.68
C GLU A 59 0.67 -17.20 34.55
N CYS A 60 0.38 -16.73 33.33
CA CYS A 60 -0.73 -15.80 33.08
C CYS A 60 -2.08 -16.45 33.40
N ILE A 61 -2.35 -17.63 32.85
CA ILE A 61 -3.60 -18.36 33.06
C ILE A 61 -3.80 -18.67 34.55
N LYS A 62 -2.75 -19.12 35.25
CA LYS A 62 -2.82 -19.42 36.68
C LYS A 62 -3.06 -18.18 37.53
N LYS A 63 -2.42 -17.06 37.21
CA LYS A 63 -2.51 -15.83 37.99
C LYS A 63 -3.84 -15.10 37.77
N TYR A 64 -4.33 -15.07 36.53
CA TYR A 64 -5.45 -14.22 36.12
C TYR A 64 -6.72 -14.97 35.72
N GLY A 65 -6.65 -16.30 35.55
CA GLY A 65 -7.76 -17.16 35.14
C GLY A 65 -9.04 -16.96 35.97
N PRO A 66 -9.01 -16.96 37.32
CA PRO A 66 -10.22 -16.78 38.12
C PRO A 66 -10.95 -15.46 37.85
N GLN A 67 -10.20 -14.39 37.57
CA GLN A 67 -10.78 -13.09 37.22
C GLN A 67 -11.32 -13.09 35.79
N ALA A 68 -10.59 -13.70 34.85
CA ALA A 68 -11.03 -13.86 33.47
C ALA A 68 -12.35 -14.65 33.40
N ASP A 69 -12.47 -15.74 34.14
CA ASP A 69 -13.68 -16.59 34.20
C ASP A 69 -14.88 -15.80 34.73
N SER A 70 -14.68 -15.00 35.78
CA SER A 70 -15.73 -14.14 36.34
C SER A 70 -16.21 -13.07 35.35
N LEU A 71 -15.30 -12.52 34.54
CA LEU A 71 -15.65 -11.55 33.49
C LEU A 71 -16.39 -12.20 32.33
N ALA A 72 -15.96 -13.40 31.92
CA ALA A 72 -16.58 -14.14 30.81
C ALA A 72 -18.04 -14.50 31.09
N GLN A 73 -18.35 -14.91 32.33
CA GLN A 73 -19.72 -15.23 32.76
C GLN A 73 -20.69 -14.04 32.73
N GLN A 74 -20.18 -12.80 32.66
CA GLN A 74 -21.01 -11.59 32.59
C GLN A 74 -21.39 -11.20 31.15
N LEU A 75 -20.86 -11.90 30.15
CA LEU A 75 -21.04 -11.59 28.73
C LEU A 75 -21.94 -12.61 28.04
N ASN A 76 -22.89 -12.11 27.26
CA ASN A 76 -23.69 -12.90 26.31
C ASN A 76 -23.41 -12.50 24.84
N ASP A 77 -22.53 -11.53 24.64
CA ASP A 77 -22.05 -11.00 23.36
C ASP A 77 -20.67 -10.34 23.59
N PHE A 78 -20.00 -9.90 22.53
CA PHE A 78 -18.77 -9.12 22.61
C PHE A 78 -18.92 -7.91 23.56
N PRO A 79 -17.85 -7.53 24.27
CA PRO A 79 -17.84 -6.32 25.08
C PRO A 79 -18.39 -5.10 24.31
N PRO A 80 -19.22 -4.25 24.94
CA PRO A 80 -19.71 -3.04 24.29
C PRO A 80 -18.55 -2.16 23.81
N GLN A 81 -18.70 -1.58 22.62
CA GLN A 81 -17.67 -0.76 21.98
C GLN A 81 -17.16 0.35 22.93
N GLY A 82 -15.83 0.45 23.08
CA GLY A 82 -15.16 1.39 23.98
C GLY A 82 -15.00 0.88 25.42
N LYS A 83 -15.43 -0.35 25.73
CA LYS A 83 -15.23 -1.01 27.03
C LYS A 83 -14.27 -2.19 26.96
N GLU A 84 -13.57 -2.39 25.86
CA GLU A 84 -12.64 -3.50 25.63
C GLU A 84 -11.56 -3.54 26.73
N GLY A 85 -11.09 -2.37 27.18
CA GLY A 85 -10.14 -2.25 28.29
C GLY A 85 -10.68 -2.72 29.65
N SER A 86 -12.00 -2.73 29.86
CA SER A 86 -12.63 -3.30 31.07
C SER A 86 -12.60 -4.82 31.11
N TYR A 87 -12.35 -5.47 29.97
CA TYR A 87 -12.26 -6.93 29.83
C TYR A 87 -10.83 -7.38 29.46
N GLN A 88 -9.84 -6.50 29.59
CA GLN A 88 -8.45 -6.75 29.19
C GLN A 88 -7.89 -8.04 29.79
N ILE A 89 -8.12 -8.30 31.08
CA ILE A 89 -7.59 -9.50 31.74
C ILE A 89 -8.18 -10.79 31.14
N MET A 90 -9.48 -10.79 30.83
CA MET A 90 -10.13 -11.91 30.15
C MET A 90 -9.56 -12.12 28.75
N ASN A 91 -9.42 -11.02 28.00
CA ASN A 91 -8.84 -11.01 26.67
C ASN A 91 -7.39 -11.53 26.68
N ASP A 92 -6.56 -11.09 27.63
CA ASP A 92 -5.16 -11.50 27.76
C ASP A 92 -5.03 -12.99 28.12
N VAL A 93 -5.88 -13.49 29.03
CA VAL A 93 -5.91 -14.93 29.39
C VAL A 93 -6.36 -15.77 28.20
N ALA A 94 -7.43 -15.38 27.50
CA ALA A 94 -7.88 -16.06 26.29
C ALA A 94 -6.80 -16.05 25.19
N THR A 95 -6.08 -14.94 25.05
CA THR A 95 -4.94 -14.84 24.12
C THR A 95 -3.81 -15.78 24.54
N CYS A 96 -3.51 -15.93 25.84
CA CYS A 96 -2.50 -16.89 26.31
C CYS A 96 -2.90 -18.34 26.04
N TYR A 97 -4.18 -18.70 26.14
CA TYR A 97 -4.67 -20.00 25.69
C TYR A 97 -4.43 -20.19 24.19
N PHE A 98 -4.77 -19.19 23.37
CA PHE A 98 -4.55 -19.24 21.92
C PHE A 98 -3.07 -19.42 21.58
N ILE A 99 -2.17 -18.61 22.16
CA ILE A 99 -0.71 -18.71 21.97
C ILE A 99 -0.19 -20.10 22.38
N ARG A 100 -0.71 -20.67 23.47
CA ARG A 100 -0.34 -22.02 23.90
C ARG A 100 -0.80 -23.08 22.90
N GLY A 101 -2.00 -22.96 22.35
CA GLY A 101 -2.51 -23.83 21.29
C GLY A 101 -1.64 -23.76 20.03
N GLU A 102 -1.26 -22.55 19.62
CA GLU A 102 -0.34 -22.30 18.51
C GLU A 102 1.05 -22.92 18.76
N ALA A 103 1.61 -22.78 19.96
CA ALA A 103 2.88 -23.41 20.33
C ALA A 103 2.83 -24.93 20.22
N LEU A 104 1.80 -25.55 20.78
CA LEU A 104 1.60 -27.01 20.70
C LEU A 104 1.46 -27.47 19.25
N MET A 105 0.70 -26.74 18.44
CA MET A 105 0.55 -27.02 17.01
C MET A 105 1.90 -26.96 16.30
N ARG A 106 2.67 -25.88 16.50
CA ARG A 106 3.99 -25.68 15.86
C ARG A 106 5.07 -26.65 16.35
N GLU A 107 4.90 -27.23 17.54
CA GLU A 107 5.76 -28.31 18.09
C GLU A 107 5.30 -29.72 17.62
N GLY A 108 4.20 -29.83 16.88
CA GLY A 108 3.67 -31.11 16.38
C GLY A 108 2.79 -31.87 17.39
N LYS A 109 2.42 -31.25 18.52
CA LYS A 109 1.56 -31.79 19.56
C LYS A 109 0.08 -31.54 19.26
N ILE A 110 -0.39 -32.11 18.14
CA ILE A 110 -1.67 -31.76 17.52
C ILE A 110 -2.87 -32.02 18.43
N GLU A 111 -2.95 -33.16 19.10
CA GLU A 111 -4.10 -33.50 19.95
C GLU A 111 -4.18 -32.60 21.20
N GLU A 112 -3.04 -32.18 21.73
CA GLU A 112 -2.97 -31.24 22.84
C GLU A 112 -3.36 -29.83 22.38
N ALA A 113 -2.93 -29.40 21.19
CA ALA A 113 -3.34 -28.15 20.58
C ALA A 113 -4.86 -28.08 20.38
N LYS A 114 -5.47 -29.13 19.80
CA LYS A 114 -6.92 -29.24 19.61
C LYS A 114 -7.67 -29.09 20.93
N LYS A 115 -7.17 -29.71 22.00
CA LYS A 115 -7.78 -29.59 23.34
C LYS A 115 -7.74 -28.15 23.86
N VAL A 116 -6.61 -27.47 23.69
CA VAL A 116 -6.46 -26.06 24.11
C VAL A 116 -7.36 -25.11 23.30
N PHE A 117 -7.48 -25.32 21.98
CA PHE A 117 -8.39 -24.53 21.15
C PHE A 117 -9.86 -24.77 21.52
N LYS A 118 -10.28 -26.01 21.76
CA LYS A 118 -11.63 -26.32 22.25
C LYS A 118 -11.91 -25.62 23.58
N GLU A 119 -10.94 -25.66 24.50
CA GLU A 119 -11.08 -25.01 25.81
C GLU A 119 -11.26 -23.49 25.70
N VAL A 120 -10.49 -22.79 24.86
CA VAL A 120 -10.63 -21.33 24.73
C VAL A 120 -11.93 -20.91 24.04
N ILE A 121 -12.38 -21.69 23.05
CA ILE A 121 -13.66 -21.48 22.35
C ILE A 121 -14.83 -21.56 23.33
N GLU A 122 -14.82 -22.57 24.21
CA GLU A 122 -15.88 -22.79 25.19
C GLU A 122 -15.84 -21.78 26.34
N LYS A 123 -14.64 -21.48 26.87
CA LYS A 123 -14.50 -20.61 28.05
C LYS A 123 -14.66 -19.13 27.74
N TYR A 124 -14.16 -18.68 26.59
CA TYR A 124 -14.06 -17.25 26.28
C TYR A 124 -14.61 -16.91 24.88
N PRO A 125 -15.88 -17.24 24.58
CA PRO A 125 -16.45 -17.10 23.24
C PRO A 125 -16.53 -15.65 22.72
N PHE A 126 -16.42 -14.67 23.61
CA PHE A 126 -16.52 -13.23 23.34
C PHE A 126 -15.20 -12.48 23.58
N ALA A 127 -14.09 -13.20 23.78
CA ALA A 127 -12.78 -12.58 23.94
C ALA A 127 -12.24 -12.06 22.61
N SER A 128 -11.53 -10.94 22.67
CA SER A 128 -10.87 -10.31 21.53
C SER A 128 -9.45 -9.89 21.87
N ALA A 129 -8.54 -10.00 20.90
CA ALA A 129 -7.15 -9.57 21.04
C ALA A 129 -6.85 -8.38 20.13
N TRP A 130 -5.97 -7.50 20.59
CA TRP A 130 -5.49 -6.35 19.82
C TRP A 130 -4.35 -6.79 18.90
N ASP A 131 -4.49 -6.52 17.60
CA ASP A 131 -3.40 -6.62 16.63
C ASP A 131 -2.61 -5.30 16.63
N PRO A 132 -1.26 -5.33 16.75
CA PRO A 132 -0.42 -4.14 16.67
C PRO A 132 -0.64 -3.27 15.42
N ARG A 133 -1.23 -3.82 14.36
CA ARG A 133 -1.57 -3.13 13.11
C ARG A 133 -2.90 -2.39 13.14
N GLY A 134 -3.64 -2.44 14.25
CA GLY A 134 -4.71 -1.45 14.53
C GLY A 134 -6.14 -1.99 14.62
N TRP A 135 -6.35 -3.30 14.72
CA TRP A 135 -7.69 -3.89 14.84
C TRP A 135 -7.77 -4.91 15.96
N PHE A 136 -8.99 -5.18 16.44
CA PHE A 136 -9.28 -6.32 17.30
C PHE A 136 -9.69 -7.53 16.46
N TRP A 137 -9.30 -8.73 16.89
CA TRP A 137 -9.73 -9.99 16.30
C TRP A 137 -10.35 -10.92 17.35
N SER A 138 -11.28 -11.78 16.93
CA SER A 138 -11.98 -12.73 17.79
C SER A 138 -11.10 -13.96 18.07
N ILE A 139 -10.82 -14.22 19.35
CA ILE A 139 -10.05 -15.40 19.76
C ILE A 139 -10.78 -16.68 19.36
N ARG A 140 -12.10 -16.72 19.58
CA ARG A 140 -12.95 -17.85 19.23
C ARG A 140 -12.92 -18.15 17.75
N GLU A 141 -13.16 -17.14 16.92
CA GLU A 141 -13.22 -17.31 15.45
C GLU A 141 -11.90 -17.88 14.94
N LYS A 142 -10.78 -17.32 15.40
CA LYS A 142 -9.45 -17.82 15.03
C LYS A 142 -9.18 -19.22 15.55
N ALA A 143 -9.53 -19.52 16.79
CA ALA A 143 -9.40 -20.87 17.34
C ALA A 143 -10.27 -21.89 16.60
N GLU A 144 -11.49 -21.54 16.18
CA GLU A 144 -12.37 -22.40 15.39
C GLU A 144 -11.78 -22.67 14.00
N ILE A 145 -11.23 -21.65 13.34
CA ILE A 145 -10.53 -21.80 12.05
C ILE A 145 -9.32 -22.74 12.20
N THR A 146 -8.45 -22.50 13.19
CA THR A 146 -7.28 -23.35 13.45
C THR A 146 -7.71 -24.77 13.80
N LEU A 147 -8.76 -24.95 14.60
CA LEU A 147 -9.26 -26.26 14.97
C LEU A 147 -9.80 -27.04 13.76
N LYS A 148 -10.61 -26.40 12.90
CA LYS A 148 -11.09 -26.99 11.64
C LYS A 148 -9.92 -27.41 10.76
N LYS A 149 -8.88 -26.56 10.64
CA LYS A 149 -7.63 -26.87 9.90
C LYS A 149 -6.95 -28.12 10.47
N LEU A 150 -6.81 -28.22 11.79
CA LEU A 150 -6.20 -29.38 12.45
C LEU A 150 -7.01 -30.68 12.33
N GLU A 151 -8.33 -30.59 12.15
CA GLU A 151 -9.20 -31.75 11.98
C GLU A 151 -9.24 -32.25 10.53
N LYS A 152 -9.17 -31.34 9.55
CA LYS A 152 -9.33 -31.66 8.12
C LYS A 152 -8.02 -31.71 7.32
N GLY A 153 -6.94 -31.12 7.84
CA GLY A 153 -5.66 -31.01 7.15
C GLY A 153 -5.63 -29.99 6.01
N VAL A 154 -6.74 -29.31 5.73
CA VAL A 154 -6.89 -28.28 4.69
C VAL A 154 -7.65 -27.10 5.28
N ILE A 155 -7.33 -25.88 4.83
CA ILE A 155 -8.15 -24.70 5.07
C ILE A 155 -9.34 -24.79 4.10
N GLU A 156 -10.50 -25.18 4.60
CA GLU A 156 -11.75 -25.07 3.82
C GLU A 156 -12.20 -23.61 3.86
N GLU A 157 -12.12 -22.92 2.73
CA GLU A 157 -12.91 -21.73 2.52
C GLU A 157 -14.37 -22.17 2.40
N GLU A 158 -15.25 -21.60 3.23
CA GLU A 158 -16.69 -21.64 2.94
C GLU A 158 -16.91 -20.78 1.68
N GLU A 159 -16.66 -21.36 0.50
CA GLU A 159 -17.13 -20.83 -0.77
C GLU A 159 -18.66 -20.95 -0.76
N GLU A 160 -19.32 -20.02 -0.07
CA GLU A 160 -20.73 -19.78 -0.33
C GLU A 160 -20.81 -19.38 -1.82
N GLU A 161 -21.29 -20.27 -2.68
CA GLU A 161 -21.66 -19.96 -4.06
C GLU A 161 -22.70 -18.83 -4.04
N LYS A 162 -22.22 -17.59 -3.99
CA LYS A 162 -23.03 -16.40 -4.08
C LYS A 162 -23.17 -16.09 -5.56
N GLU A 163 -24.41 -16.06 -6.03
CA GLU A 163 -24.71 -15.54 -7.36
C GLU A 163 -24.25 -14.08 -7.44
N VAL A 164 -23.18 -13.85 -8.20
CA VAL A 164 -22.60 -12.51 -8.39
C VAL A 164 -23.49 -11.73 -9.34
N VAL A 165 -24.19 -10.73 -8.80
CA VAL A 165 -25.05 -9.84 -9.60
C VAL A 165 -24.17 -8.82 -10.34
N ILE A 166 -24.16 -8.89 -11.67
CA ILE A 166 -23.39 -7.99 -12.54
C ILE A 166 -24.37 -7.06 -13.27
N THR A 167 -24.31 -5.76 -12.97
CA THR A 167 -25.13 -4.74 -13.64
C THR A 167 -24.28 -3.55 -14.05
N LYS A 168 -24.76 -2.78 -15.04
CA LYS A 168 -24.21 -1.47 -15.41
C LYS A 168 -25.26 -0.40 -15.14
N VAL A 169 -24.82 0.80 -14.80
CA VAL A 169 -25.74 1.94 -14.64
C VAL A 169 -26.43 2.23 -15.98
N SER A 170 -27.75 2.38 -15.93
CA SER A 170 -28.57 2.92 -17.01
C SER A 170 -29.25 4.18 -16.49
N LEU A 171 -28.94 5.32 -17.12
CA LEU A 171 -29.45 6.61 -16.68
C LEU A 171 -30.82 6.89 -17.31
N HIS A 172 -31.76 7.34 -16.49
CA HIS A 172 -33.03 7.93 -16.90
C HIS A 172 -32.85 9.38 -17.40
N ASP A 173 -31.87 10.11 -16.86
CA ASP A 173 -31.56 11.49 -17.25
C ASP A 173 -30.05 11.71 -17.37
N GLU A 174 -29.53 11.68 -18.59
CA GLU A 174 -28.12 11.93 -18.91
C GLU A 174 -27.72 13.42 -18.82
N GLY A 175 -28.69 14.33 -18.71
CA GLY A 175 -28.50 15.76 -18.83
C GLY A 175 -28.28 16.26 -20.27
N GLU A 176 -28.49 17.55 -20.47
CA GLU A 176 -28.62 18.17 -21.79
C GLU A 176 -27.29 18.65 -22.41
N GLU A 177 -26.18 18.64 -21.67
CA GLU A 177 -24.92 19.27 -22.08
C GLU A 177 -23.66 18.43 -21.80
N PHE A 178 -22.74 18.33 -22.77
CA PHE A 178 -21.39 17.80 -22.56
C PHE A 178 -20.36 18.42 -23.53
N PRO A 179 -19.20 18.93 -23.04
CA PRO A 179 -18.89 19.17 -21.63
C PRO A 179 -19.77 20.30 -21.07
N VAL A 180 -20.02 20.29 -19.75
CA VAL A 180 -20.82 21.34 -19.10
C VAL A 180 -20.01 22.63 -18.95
N ASP A 181 -20.47 23.72 -19.56
CA ASP A 181 -19.91 25.06 -19.37
C ASP A 181 -20.55 25.75 -18.15
N TYR A 182 -19.93 25.55 -16.98
CA TYR A 182 -20.35 26.17 -15.73
C TYR A 182 -20.39 27.70 -15.77
N SER A 183 -19.68 28.37 -16.68
CA SER A 183 -19.76 29.84 -16.78
C SER A 183 -21.12 30.36 -17.26
N ARG A 184 -21.95 29.49 -17.86
CA ARG A 184 -23.32 29.81 -18.28
C ARG A 184 -24.32 29.80 -17.13
N TYR A 185 -24.02 29.08 -16.05
CA TYR A 185 -24.96 28.83 -14.95
C TYR A 185 -24.54 29.46 -13.63
N GLY A 186 -23.39 30.12 -13.58
CA GLY A 186 -22.83 30.68 -12.36
C GLY A 186 -21.54 31.46 -12.59
N GLU A 187 -20.92 31.85 -11.50
CA GLU A 187 -19.73 32.72 -11.49
C GLU A 187 -18.60 32.09 -10.68
N PHE A 188 -17.40 32.00 -11.29
CA PHE A 188 -16.18 31.62 -10.58
C PHE A 188 -15.57 32.85 -9.89
N LYS A 189 -15.37 32.77 -8.57
CA LYS A 189 -14.77 33.84 -7.77
C LYS A 189 -13.42 33.42 -7.22
N ASN A 190 -12.48 34.37 -7.18
CA ASN A 190 -11.15 34.23 -6.59
C ASN A 190 -10.35 33.02 -7.14
N LEU A 191 -10.39 32.82 -8.47
CA LEU A 191 -9.64 31.76 -9.16
C LEU A 191 -8.15 31.79 -8.82
N GLY A 192 -7.58 30.63 -8.51
CA GLY A 192 -6.17 30.47 -8.18
C GLY A 192 -5.79 30.98 -6.79
N THR A 193 -6.74 31.06 -5.86
CA THR A 193 -6.50 31.52 -4.48
C THR A 193 -7.09 30.57 -3.44
N SER A 194 -6.81 30.82 -2.15
CA SER A 194 -7.46 30.12 -1.03
C SER A 194 -8.95 30.40 -0.90
N GLU A 195 -9.40 31.54 -1.42
CA GLU A 195 -10.78 32.02 -1.30
C GLU A 195 -11.66 31.61 -2.49
N TYR A 196 -11.18 30.66 -3.31
CA TYR A 196 -11.94 30.16 -4.45
C TYR A 196 -13.33 29.67 -4.03
N THR A 197 -14.33 30.09 -4.79
CA THR A 197 -15.71 29.59 -4.71
C THR A 197 -16.39 29.69 -6.08
N TYR A 198 -17.39 28.85 -6.29
CA TYR A 198 -18.29 28.93 -7.44
C TYR A 198 -19.72 29.23 -6.95
N VAL A 199 -20.30 30.31 -7.47
CA VAL A 199 -21.65 30.75 -7.10
C VAL A 199 -22.62 30.36 -8.21
N VAL A 200 -23.59 29.51 -7.89
CA VAL A 200 -24.62 29.09 -8.84
C VAL A 200 -25.68 30.18 -8.97
N ASN A 201 -25.90 30.67 -10.19
CA ASN A 201 -26.92 31.69 -10.52
C ASN A 201 -28.17 31.05 -11.15
N ASP A 202 -28.01 29.96 -11.89
CA ASP A 202 -29.10 29.18 -12.49
C ASP A 202 -29.02 27.70 -12.05
N PRO A 203 -29.53 27.36 -10.85
CA PRO A 203 -29.48 25.99 -10.34
C PRO A 203 -30.34 25.01 -11.14
N ILE A 204 -31.42 25.48 -11.78
CA ILE A 204 -32.33 24.62 -12.55
C ILE A 204 -31.69 24.27 -13.89
N GLY A 205 -31.14 25.25 -14.61
CA GLY A 205 -30.40 25.03 -15.85
C GLY A 205 -29.17 24.16 -15.62
N LEU A 206 -28.40 24.43 -14.56
CA LEU A 206 -27.23 23.60 -14.23
C LEU A 206 -27.62 22.16 -13.92
N ALA A 207 -28.72 21.94 -13.17
CA ALA A 207 -29.21 20.59 -12.88
C ALA A 207 -29.60 19.82 -14.15
N LYS A 208 -30.25 20.48 -15.11
CA LYS A 208 -30.57 19.91 -16.43
C LYS A 208 -29.33 19.63 -17.27
N ALA A 209 -28.31 20.49 -17.21
CA ALA A 209 -27.07 20.31 -17.97
C ALA A 209 -26.29 19.07 -17.50
N VAL A 210 -26.21 18.87 -16.17
CA VAL A 210 -25.38 17.80 -15.59
C VAL A 210 -26.03 16.42 -15.67
N GLY A 211 -27.36 16.31 -15.50
CA GLY A 211 -28.07 15.02 -15.45
C GLY A 211 -28.10 14.40 -14.05
N GLU A 212 -28.80 13.28 -13.90
CA GLU A 212 -29.11 12.72 -12.58
C GLU A 212 -27.88 12.22 -11.81
N GLY A 213 -27.94 12.35 -10.48
CA GLY A 213 -26.86 11.92 -9.57
C GLY A 213 -25.66 12.88 -9.54
N ILE A 214 -25.52 13.76 -10.53
CA ILE A 214 -24.43 14.74 -10.63
C ILE A 214 -24.88 16.06 -10.01
N TYR A 215 -24.08 16.61 -9.09
CA TYR A 215 -24.40 17.86 -8.41
C TYR A 215 -24.51 19.04 -9.41
N PRO A 216 -25.54 19.90 -9.32
CA PRO A 216 -26.53 19.99 -8.24
C PRO A 216 -27.78 19.10 -8.39
N ASN A 217 -27.92 18.32 -9.46
CA ASN A 217 -29.07 17.44 -9.71
C ASN A 217 -29.07 16.15 -8.88
N THR A 218 -29.16 16.32 -7.56
CA THR A 218 -29.14 15.20 -6.59
C THR A 218 -30.53 14.62 -6.32
N THR A 219 -31.58 15.15 -6.95
CA THR A 219 -32.97 14.79 -6.66
C THR A 219 -33.66 14.04 -7.80
N SER A 220 -33.29 14.27 -9.07
CA SER A 220 -33.99 13.65 -10.22
C SER A 220 -33.94 12.13 -10.19
N VAL A 221 -32.87 11.54 -9.66
CA VAL A 221 -32.73 10.09 -9.47
C VAL A 221 -33.88 9.44 -8.70
N LYS A 222 -34.60 10.21 -7.87
CA LYS A 222 -35.78 9.70 -7.13
C LYS A 222 -36.98 9.41 -8.04
N PHE A 223 -36.97 9.98 -9.25
CA PHE A 223 -38.00 9.77 -10.27
C PHE A 223 -37.60 8.68 -11.27
N ASP A 224 -36.36 8.18 -11.24
CA ASP A 224 -35.96 7.02 -12.03
C ASP A 224 -36.82 5.80 -11.62
N PRO A 225 -37.56 5.18 -12.57
CA PRO A 225 -38.38 4.00 -12.28
C PRO A 225 -37.61 2.85 -11.63
N ASN A 226 -36.34 2.67 -11.95
CA ASN A 226 -35.48 1.63 -11.37
C ASN A 226 -35.07 1.98 -9.94
N PHE A 227 -34.77 3.25 -9.65
CA PHE A 227 -34.59 3.70 -8.27
C PHE A 227 -35.84 3.43 -7.43
N VAL A 228 -37.03 3.74 -7.95
CA VAL A 228 -38.30 3.51 -7.24
C VAL A 228 -38.50 2.03 -6.90
N LYS A 229 -38.16 1.10 -7.81
CA LYS A 229 -38.23 -0.35 -7.58
C LYS A 229 -37.32 -0.80 -6.43
N VAL A 230 -36.10 -0.27 -6.35
CA VAL A 230 -35.07 -0.75 -5.39
C VAL A 230 -34.98 0.08 -4.11
N ARG A 231 -35.61 1.25 -4.03
CA ARG A 231 -35.52 2.21 -2.91
C ARG A 231 -35.68 1.59 -1.52
N LYS A 232 -36.62 0.65 -1.33
CA LYS A 232 -36.85 -0.01 -0.04
C LYS A 232 -35.70 -0.94 0.37
N LYS A 233 -34.94 -1.46 -0.59
CA LYS A 233 -33.77 -2.33 -0.34
C LYS A 233 -32.53 -1.49 0.03
N LEU A 234 -32.39 -0.29 -0.54
CA LEU A 234 -31.22 0.58 -0.35
C LEU A 234 -30.91 0.94 1.11
N SER A 235 -31.92 1.01 1.99
CA SER A 235 -31.70 1.34 3.41
C SER A 235 -30.99 0.24 4.20
N LYS A 236 -31.01 -1.01 3.70
CA LYS A 236 -30.37 -2.17 4.33
C LYS A 236 -28.96 -2.45 3.80
N ILE A 237 -28.58 -1.77 2.73
CA ILE A 237 -27.30 -1.98 2.05
C ILE A 237 -26.27 -1.01 2.66
N ASP A 238 -25.07 -1.50 2.91
CA ASP A 238 -23.92 -0.66 3.25
C ASP A 238 -23.33 -0.04 1.97
N HIS A 239 -23.12 1.28 1.95
CA HIS A 239 -22.64 1.96 0.73
C HIS A 239 -21.18 1.66 0.39
N TRP A 240 -20.34 1.36 1.38
CA TRP A 240 -18.95 1.00 1.15
C TRP A 240 -18.83 -0.44 0.63
N LYS A 241 -19.63 -1.37 1.14
CA LYS A 241 -19.69 -2.75 0.61
C LYS A 241 -20.17 -2.82 -0.83
N ILE A 242 -21.24 -2.08 -1.17
CA ILE A 242 -21.76 -2.09 -2.55
C ILE A 242 -20.89 -1.31 -3.54
N LEU A 243 -20.02 -0.40 -3.07
CA LEU A 243 -19.14 0.38 -3.95
C LEU A 243 -18.23 -0.52 -4.81
N ASN A 244 -17.76 -1.60 -4.21
CA ASN A 244 -16.80 -2.51 -4.84
C ASN A 244 -17.46 -3.77 -5.41
N SER A 245 -18.79 -3.88 -5.33
CA SER A 245 -19.51 -5.00 -5.95
C SER A 245 -19.67 -4.78 -7.46
N ARG A 246 -20.11 -5.84 -8.14
CA ARG A 246 -20.42 -5.81 -9.58
C ARG A 246 -21.84 -5.33 -9.90
N ASP A 247 -22.66 -5.04 -8.89
CA ASP A 247 -24.00 -4.46 -9.07
C ASP A 247 -23.94 -2.93 -9.12
N LEU A 248 -23.36 -2.40 -10.20
CA LEU A 248 -23.08 -0.97 -10.36
C LEU A 248 -24.35 -0.12 -10.41
N SER A 249 -25.47 -0.67 -10.90
CA SER A 249 -26.77 0.01 -10.84
C SER A 249 -27.21 0.27 -9.40
N LEU A 250 -27.18 -0.77 -8.56
CA LEU A 250 -27.58 -0.64 -7.16
C LEU A 250 -26.58 0.23 -6.38
N ALA A 251 -25.30 0.11 -6.69
CA ALA A 251 -24.25 0.97 -6.15
C ALA A 251 -24.52 2.44 -6.47
N PHE A 252 -24.82 2.79 -7.72
CA PHE A 252 -25.13 4.15 -8.14
C PHE A 252 -26.29 4.76 -7.34
N TYR A 253 -27.42 4.04 -7.24
CA TYR A 253 -28.57 4.50 -6.48
C TYR A 253 -28.27 4.64 -4.98
N LYS A 254 -27.52 3.69 -4.41
CA LYS A 254 -27.11 3.76 -3.01
C LYS A 254 -26.22 4.97 -2.75
N TRP A 255 -25.25 5.23 -3.64
CA TRP A 255 -24.32 6.34 -3.52
C TRP A 255 -24.98 7.71 -3.70
N CYS A 256 -25.99 7.82 -4.58
CA CYS A 256 -26.79 9.04 -4.70
C CYS A 256 -27.40 9.49 -3.36
N ILE A 257 -27.80 8.53 -2.51
CA ILE A 257 -28.40 8.79 -1.20
C ILE A 257 -27.46 8.55 0.00
N ALA A 258 -26.18 8.27 -0.25
CA ALA A 258 -25.22 7.96 0.82
C ALA A 258 -25.02 9.16 1.76
N PRO A 259 -24.82 8.93 3.07
CA PRO A 259 -24.62 9.99 4.06
C PRO A 259 -23.17 10.52 4.08
N GLU A 260 -22.54 10.65 2.92
CA GLU A 260 -21.14 11.10 2.76
C GLU A 260 -21.04 12.58 2.40
N PRO A 261 -19.89 13.24 2.69
CA PRO A 261 -19.60 14.59 2.17
C PRO A 261 -19.78 14.65 0.66
N GLN A 262 -20.33 15.76 0.15
CA GLN A 262 -20.73 15.85 -1.26
C GLN A 262 -19.58 15.60 -2.24
N GLY A 263 -18.36 16.08 -1.96
CA GLY A 263 -17.20 15.80 -2.82
C GLY A 263 -16.85 14.31 -2.88
N VAL A 264 -16.89 13.59 -1.74
CA VAL A 264 -16.67 12.14 -1.65
C VAL A 264 -17.74 11.40 -2.44
N LYS A 265 -19.01 11.78 -2.23
CA LYS A 265 -20.14 11.21 -2.95
C LYS A 265 -20.01 11.38 -4.46
N GLN A 266 -19.74 12.59 -4.93
CA GLN A 266 -19.61 12.89 -6.36
C GLN A 266 -18.42 12.15 -6.99
N PHE A 267 -17.31 11.99 -6.25
CA PHE A 267 -16.18 11.21 -6.70
C PHE A 267 -16.55 9.74 -6.95
N TYR A 268 -17.18 9.09 -5.98
CA TYR A 268 -17.54 7.67 -6.12
C TYR A 268 -18.72 7.44 -7.08
N ILE A 269 -19.63 8.40 -7.22
CA ILE A 269 -20.59 8.40 -8.34
C ILE A 269 -19.84 8.43 -9.68
N GLY A 270 -18.83 9.29 -9.82
CA GLY A 270 -17.96 9.31 -11.00
C GLY A 270 -17.27 7.98 -11.26
N GLU A 271 -16.77 7.31 -10.21
CA GLU A 271 -16.13 5.99 -10.32
C GLU A 271 -17.12 4.90 -10.76
N ILE A 272 -18.33 4.87 -10.21
CA ILE A 272 -19.36 3.89 -10.58
C ILE A 272 -19.80 4.09 -12.03
N LEU A 273 -19.95 5.35 -12.46
CA LEU A 273 -20.27 5.70 -13.85
C LEU A 273 -19.12 5.31 -14.79
N GLU A 274 -17.87 5.51 -14.38
CA GLU A 274 -16.69 5.07 -15.14
C GLU A 274 -16.67 3.54 -15.29
N LYS A 275 -16.82 2.79 -14.19
CA LYS A 275 -16.91 1.32 -14.20
C LYS A 275 -18.06 0.81 -15.07
N SER A 276 -19.13 1.59 -15.20
CA SER A 276 -20.27 1.29 -16.08
C SER A 276 -20.01 1.61 -17.57
N GLY A 277 -18.91 2.28 -17.90
CA GLY A 277 -18.58 2.74 -19.26
C GLY A 277 -19.22 4.08 -19.65
N LEU A 278 -19.86 4.80 -18.72
CA LEU A 278 -20.50 6.09 -18.94
C LEU A 278 -19.49 7.25 -18.82
N ILE A 279 -18.47 7.24 -19.68
CA ILE A 279 -17.28 8.11 -19.53
C ILE A 279 -17.61 9.61 -19.52
N LYS A 280 -18.54 10.06 -20.36
CA LYS A 280 -18.98 11.47 -20.37
C LYS A 280 -19.55 11.87 -18.99
N GLN A 281 -20.34 11.00 -18.38
CA GLN A 281 -20.98 11.25 -17.09
C GLN A 281 -19.99 11.15 -15.94
N ALA A 282 -19.05 10.19 -16.01
CA ALA A 282 -17.93 10.13 -15.07
C ALA A 282 -17.12 11.44 -15.08
N ILE A 283 -16.80 11.98 -16.27
CA ILE A 283 -16.12 13.27 -16.41
C ILE A 283 -16.96 14.41 -15.82
N LYS A 284 -18.28 14.46 -16.07
CA LYS A 284 -19.17 15.47 -15.45
C LYS A 284 -19.13 15.37 -13.93
N ALA A 285 -19.23 14.17 -13.35
CA ALA A 285 -19.21 13.93 -11.91
C ALA A 285 -17.88 14.33 -11.27
N TYR A 286 -16.74 13.92 -11.86
CA TYR A 286 -15.43 14.37 -11.40
C TYR A 286 -15.27 15.88 -11.53
N TYR A 287 -15.72 16.49 -12.63
CA TYR A 287 -15.61 17.92 -12.84
C TYR A 287 -16.48 18.73 -11.87
N ALA A 288 -17.64 18.19 -11.46
CA ALA A 288 -18.45 18.75 -10.39
C ALA A 288 -17.69 18.77 -9.04
N VAL A 289 -16.83 17.78 -8.76
CA VAL A 289 -15.93 17.83 -7.60
C VAL A 289 -14.98 19.02 -7.70
N LEU A 290 -14.35 19.25 -8.86
CA LEU A 290 -13.40 20.36 -9.06
C LEU A 290 -14.08 21.72 -8.87
N VAL A 291 -15.29 21.87 -9.40
CA VAL A 291 -16.00 23.16 -9.38
C VAL A 291 -16.60 23.46 -8.00
N HIS A 292 -17.31 22.50 -7.41
CA HIS A 292 -18.10 22.71 -6.19
C HIS A 292 -17.42 22.27 -4.91
N PHE A 293 -16.60 21.21 -4.97
CA PHE A 293 -16.05 20.55 -3.78
C PHE A 293 -14.52 20.35 -3.83
N PRO A 294 -13.72 21.31 -4.34
CA PRO A 294 -12.29 21.09 -4.57
C PRO A 294 -11.48 20.93 -3.28
N LYS A 295 -12.04 21.37 -2.15
CA LYS A 295 -11.42 21.33 -0.82
C LYS A 295 -11.88 20.13 0.02
N THR A 296 -12.65 19.20 -0.56
CA THR A 296 -13.09 18.02 0.17
C THR A 296 -11.92 17.10 0.48
N ILE A 297 -11.83 16.71 1.75
CA ILE A 297 -10.85 15.76 2.28
C ILE A 297 -11.63 14.49 2.67
N GLY A 298 -11.19 13.35 2.16
CA GLY A 298 -11.53 12.03 2.67
C GLY A 298 -10.35 11.43 3.42
N TRP A 299 -10.47 10.16 3.83
CA TRP A 299 -9.45 9.47 4.61
C TRP A 299 -9.16 8.11 4.00
N THR A 300 -7.88 7.72 3.95
CA THR A 300 -7.47 6.39 3.53
C THR A 300 -7.63 5.38 4.66
N TYR A 301 -7.38 4.09 4.37
CA TYR A 301 -7.28 3.03 5.39
C TYR A 301 -6.30 3.37 6.52
N TRP A 302 -5.10 3.87 6.16
CA TRP A 302 -4.08 4.33 7.11
C TRP A 302 -4.39 5.67 7.80
N ASN A 303 -5.62 6.18 7.67
CA ASN A 303 -6.07 7.46 8.20
C ASN A 303 -5.19 8.65 7.78
N THR A 304 -4.65 8.61 6.55
CA THR A 304 -3.96 9.76 5.95
C THR A 304 -4.96 10.58 5.12
N PRO A 305 -4.74 11.91 5.00
CA PRO A 305 -5.64 12.78 4.24
C PRO A 305 -5.67 12.41 2.75
N TRP A 306 -6.88 12.21 2.22
CA TRP A 306 -7.13 11.99 0.80
C TRP A 306 -7.81 13.21 0.18
N TYR A 307 -7.05 13.98 -0.62
CA TYR A 307 -7.55 15.20 -1.27
C TYR A 307 -8.38 14.87 -2.52
N VAL A 308 -9.69 14.67 -2.32
CA VAL A 308 -10.64 14.18 -3.34
C VAL A 308 -10.60 15.03 -4.61
N GLY A 309 -10.53 16.36 -4.48
CA GLY A 309 -10.46 17.27 -5.63
C GLY A 309 -9.23 17.04 -6.51
N LYS A 310 -8.06 16.78 -5.91
CA LYS A 310 -6.83 16.47 -6.65
C LYS A 310 -6.98 15.14 -7.39
N VAL A 311 -7.49 14.11 -6.72
CA VAL A 311 -7.67 12.80 -7.37
C VAL A 311 -8.68 12.89 -8.52
N ALA A 312 -9.80 13.60 -8.34
CA ALA A 312 -10.75 13.87 -9.42
C ALA A 312 -10.10 14.59 -10.62
N LEU A 313 -9.21 15.57 -10.36
CA LEU A 313 -8.48 16.29 -11.40
C LEU A 313 -7.63 15.34 -12.25
N TYR A 314 -6.90 14.41 -11.62
CA TYR A 314 -6.08 13.45 -12.35
C TYR A 314 -6.91 12.33 -12.99
N ARG A 315 -8.05 11.94 -12.41
CA ARG A 315 -9.02 11.04 -13.07
C ARG A 315 -9.50 11.63 -14.40
N ILE A 316 -9.91 12.91 -14.42
CA ILE A 316 -10.31 13.59 -15.67
C ILE A 316 -9.16 13.60 -16.69
N LYS A 317 -7.94 13.97 -16.26
CA LYS A 317 -6.77 13.97 -17.15
C LYS A 317 -6.49 12.58 -17.74
N SER A 318 -6.61 11.53 -16.94
CA SER A 318 -6.43 10.14 -17.39
C SER A 318 -7.51 9.75 -18.40
N LEU A 319 -8.78 10.00 -18.10
CA LEU A 319 -9.89 9.69 -19.02
C LEU A 319 -9.76 10.44 -20.35
N LEU A 320 -9.40 11.72 -20.34
CA LEU A 320 -9.19 12.49 -21.59
C LEU A 320 -7.99 12.00 -22.43
N LYS A 321 -7.05 11.28 -21.81
CA LYS A 321 -5.93 10.63 -22.49
C LYS A 321 -6.32 9.27 -23.04
N GLU A 322 -7.08 8.50 -22.27
CA GLU A 322 -7.57 7.16 -22.64
C GLU A 322 -8.65 7.21 -23.73
N TYR A 323 -9.48 8.25 -23.72
CA TYR A 323 -10.59 8.47 -24.66
C TYR A 323 -10.33 9.71 -25.54
N PRO A 324 -9.32 9.68 -26.43
CA PRO A 324 -8.93 10.83 -27.26
C PRO A 324 -10.04 11.28 -28.24
N GLU A 325 -10.98 10.40 -28.58
CA GLU A 325 -12.16 10.66 -29.41
C GLU A 325 -13.12 11.68 -28.80
N LEU A 326 -13.08 11.89 -27.48
CA LEU A 326 -13.78 13.00 -26.84
C LEU A 326 -13.29 14.36 -27.34
N ASN A 327 -12.06 14.43 -27.89
CA ASN A 327 -11.47 15.63 -28.47
C ASN A 327 -11.45 16.85 -27.52
N LEU A 328 -11.34 16.59 -26.21
CA LEU A 328 -11.31 17.59 -25.14
C LEU A 328 -9.95 17.62 -24.42
N LYS A 329 -9.62 18.77 -23.85
CA LYS A 329 -8.55 18.92 -22.87
C LYS A 329 -9.07 19.69 -21.66
N LEU A 330 -8.51 19.40 -20.49
CA LEU A 330 -8.76 20.18 -19.28
C LEU A 330 -7.69 21.28 -19.17
N GLU A 331 -8.05 22.50 -19.51
CA GLU A 331 -7.14 23.64 -19.61
C GLU A 331 -7.11 24.45 -18.30
N GLY A 332 -5.92 24.78 -17.82
CA GLY A 332 -5.70 25.67 -16.67
C GLY A 332 -6.02 25.08 -15.28
N ALA A 333 -6.47 23.82 -15.21
CA ALA A 333 -6.90 23.21 -13.95
C ALA A 333 -5.71 22.80 -13.05
N TYR A 334 -5.75 23.21 -11.78
CA TYR A 334 -4.86 22.76 -10.73
C TYR A 334 -5.50 22.90 -9.34
N ILE A 335 -5.16 21.98 -8.45
CA ILE A 335 -5.48 22.07 -7.01
C ILE A 335 -4.19 21.82 -6.26
N LYS A 336 -3.70 22.85 -5.57
CA LYS A 336 -2.50 22.76 -4.73
C LYS A 336 -2.93 22.81 -3.27
N VAL A 337 -2.35 21.94 -2.46
CA VAL A 337 -2.58 21.93 -1.01
C VAL A 337 -1.26 22.25 -0.34
N LYS A 338 -1.11 23.49 0.14
CA LYS A 338 0.04 23.83 0.98
C LYS A 338 -0.14 23.14 2.33
N ASN A 339 0.95 22.65 2.91
CA ASN A 339 0.99 21.83 4.13
C ASN A 339 0.40 20.41 4.01
N GLY A 340 -0.16 20.04 2.85
CA GLY A 340 -0.85 18.76 2.67
C GLY A 340 0.01 17.50 2.61
N THR A 341 1.26 17.56 3.09
CA THR A 341 2.18 16.41 3.19
C THR A 341 2.32 15.92 4.63
N ASN A 342 1.46 16.36 5.54
CA ASN A 342 1.36 15.84 6.90
C ASN A 342 -0.08 15.36 7.18
N ASN A 343 -0.32 14.78 8.35
CA ASN A 343 -1.65 14.30 8.75
C ASN A 343 -2.54 15.37 9.42
N ASN A 344 -2.02 16.60 9.61
CA ASN A 344 -2.75 17.72 10.19
C ASN A 344 -3.45 18.54 9.10
N VAL A 345 -4.72 18.22 8.84
CA VAL A 345 -5.50 18.94 7.82
C VAL A 345 -5.96 20.34 8.23
N ARG A 346 -5.72 20.75 9.48
CA ARG A 346 -6.22 22.02 10.02
C ARG A 346 -5.48 23.24 9.49
N ASP A 347 -4.21 23.07 9.09
CA ASP A 347 -3.38 24.11 8.50
C ASP A 347 -3.23 23.98 6.98
N ASP A 348 -4.03 23.12 6.34
CA ASP A 348 -4.05 22.98 4.90
C ASP A 348 -4.62 24.22 4.21
N ILE A 349 -3.90 24.70 3.20
CA ILE A 349 -4.32 25.84 2.37
C ILE A 349 -4.47 25.39 0.93
N PHE A 350 -5.73 25.34 0.47
CA PHE A 350 -6.11 24.93 -0.88
C PHE A 350 -6.05 26.10 -1.85
N ILE A 351 -5.15 26.07 -2.82
CA ILE A 351 -5.11 27.02 -3.93
C ILE A 351 -5.75 26.35 -5.15
N VAL A 352 -6.91 26.85 -5.56
CA VAL A 352 -7.79 26.15 -6.50
C VAL A 352 -8.00 26.94 -7.78
N ASN A 353 -7.79 26.26 -8.91
CA ASN A 353 -8.34 26.65 -10.19
C ASN A 353 -8.96 25.39 -10.84
N PRO A 354 -10.30 25.31 -10.98
CA PRO A 354 -10.96 24.14 -11.58
C PRO A 354 -10.65 23.99 -13.08
N GLY A 355 -10.15 25.05 -13.74
CA GLY A 355 -9.89 25.08 -15.17
C GLY A 355 -11.16 25.02 -16.02
N ARG A 356 -11.03 24.60 -17.28
CA ARG A 356 -12.14 24.43 -18.22
C ARG A 356 -11.92 23.24 -19.14
N LEU A 357 -12.97 22.46 -19.39
CA LEU A 357 -12.98 21.46 -20.45
C LEU A 357 -13.23 22.17 -21.79
N VAL A 358 -12.25 22.13 -22.68
CA VAL A 358 -12.30 22.82 -23.98
C VAL A 358 -11.92 21.87 -25.12
N PRO A 359 -12.44 22.08 -26.35
CA PRO A 359 -12.01 21.31 -27.51
C PRO A 359 -10.49 21.42 -27.75
N LYS A 360 -9.85 20.31 -28.11
CA LYS A 360 -8.44 20.33 -28.53
C LYS A 360 -8.30 21.16 -29.82
N SER A 361 -7.38 22.12 -29.79
CA SER A 361 -7.00 22.91 -30.97
C SER A 361 -6.26 22.05 -32.00
N LEU A 362 -6.10 22.55 -33.25
CA LEU A 362 -5.28 21.86 -34.26
C LEU A 362 -3.86 21.59 -33.75
N LYS A 363 -3.29 22.55 -33.01
CA LYS A 363 -1.98 22.42 -32.37
C LYS A 363 -1.96 21.31 -31.32
N ASP A 364 -3.01 21.18 -30.50
CA ASP A 364 -3.11 20.12 -29.48
C ASP A 364 -3.22 18.73 -30.13
N ARG A 365 -3.88 18.63 -31.29
CA ARG A 365 -4.00 17.37 -32.06
C ARG A 365 -2.70 17.00 -32.78
N LEU A 366 -1.93 18.00 -33.21
CA LEU A 366 -0.63 17.83 -33.87
C LEU A 366 0.55 17.74 -32.89
N ALA A 367 0.32 18.06 -31.61
CA ALA A 367 1.34 17.97 -30.57
C ALA A 367 1.67 16.50 -30.29
N CYS A 368 2.59 15.93 -31.05
CA CYS A 368 3.31 14.74 -30.62
C CYS A 368 4.16 15.10 -29.39
N PHE A 369 4.43 14.11 -28.52
CA PHE A 369 5.34 14.21 -27.38
C PHE A 369 6.75 14.64 -27.83
N LYS A 370 6.95 15.94 -28.08
CA LYS A 370 8.24 16.47 -28.53
C LYS A 370 9.14 16.57 -27.31
N LYS A 371 10.22 15.77 -27.33
CA LYS A 371 11.25 15.78 -26.29
C LYS A 371 11.74 17.21 -26.08
N ARG A 372 11.65 17.71 -24.84
CA ARG A 372 12.21 19.01 -24.44
C ARG A 372 13.74 18.94 -24.54
N ARG A 373 14.39 20.03 -24.98
CA ARG A 373 15.85 20.13 -24.97
C ARG A 373 16.33 20.24 -23.51
N LEU A 374 17.23 19.36 -23.10
CA LEU A 374 17.74 19.32 -21.73
C LEU A 374 18.72 20.47 -21.44
N GLY A 375 19.53 20.86 -22.44
CA GLY A 375 20.62 21.82 -22.26
C GLY A 375 21.86 21.15 -21.65
N LYS A 376 22.77 21.96 -21.09
CA LYS A 376 24.02 21.46 -20.48
C LYS A 376 23.76 20.85 -19.09
N PRO A 377 24.55 19.87 -18.64
CA PRO A 377 24.59 19.48 -17.22
C PRO A 377 24.92 20.67 -16.32
N VAL A 378 24.16 20.86 -15.24
CA VAL A 378 24.41 21.90 -14.21
C VAL A 378 24.80 21.32 -12.86
N LYS A 379 24.44 20.07 -12.58
CA LYS A 379 24.85 19.33 -11.39
C LYS A 379 25.09 17.88 -11.76
N ILE A 380 26.19 17.31 -11.26
CA ILE A 380 26.52 15.89 -11.39
C ILE A 380 26.81 15.37 -9.97
N GLN A 381 26.11 14.31 -9.58
CA GLN A 381 26.30 13.59 -8.32
C GLN A 381 26.78 12.17 -8.63
N GLY A 382 27.72 11.67 -7.83
CA GLY A 382 28.42 10.42 -8.10
C GLY A 382 29.65 10.55 -8.99
N LYS A 383 30.52 9.55 -8.89
CA LYS A 383 31.78 9.39 -9.60
C LYS A 383 31.80 8.03 -10.28
N GLY A 384 32.75 7.84 -11.20
CA GLY A 384 32.90 6.57 -11.91
C GLY A 384 31.72 6.27 -12.83
N LYS A 385 31.15 5.07 -12.70
CA LYS A 385 30.16 4.50 -13.62
C LYS A 385 28.76 5.07 -13.46
N VAL A 386 28.30 5.26 -12.22
CA VAL A 386 26.93 5.71 -11.92
C VAL A 386 26.94 7.19 -11.57
N LYS A 387 26.18 7.98 -12.33
CA LYS A 387 26.06 9.42 -12.12
C LYS A 387 24.62 9.86 -12.21
N LEU A 388 24.22 10.73 -11.31
CA LEU A 388 22.97 11.46 -11.40
C LEU A 388 23.24 12.86 -11.94
N VAL A 389 22.55 13.24 -13.01
CA VAL A 389 22.76 14.51 -13.71
C VAL A 389 21.49 15.35 -13.68
N ARG A 390 21.63 16.61 -13.27
CA ARG A 390 20.62 17.65 -13.46
C ARG A 390 21.03 18.53 -14.63
N TYR A 391 20.10 18.85 -15.51
CA TYR A 391 20.33 19.71 -16.68
C TYR A 391 19.77 21.13 -16.48
N GLN A 392 20.16 22.06 -17.37
CA GLN A 392 19.66 23.44 -17.39
C GLN A 392 18.13 23.54 -17.50
N SER A 393 17.47 22.57 -18.13
CA SER A 393 16.01 22.50 -18.17
C SER A 393 15.37 22.21 -16.80
N GLY A 394 16.17 21.81 -15.81
CA GLY A 394 15.73 21.33 -14.51
C GLY A 394 15.57 19.81 -14.45
N ASP A 395 15.56 19.12 -15.58
CA ASP A 395 15.35 17.67 -15.66
C ASP A 395 16.52 16.90 -15.02
N TRP A 396 16.19 15.75 -14.45
CA TRP A 396 17.10 14.80 -13.83
C TRP A 396 17.22 13.52 -14.66
N GLN A 397 18.42 12.96 -14.73
CA GLN A 397 18.67 11.72 -15.44
C GLN A 397 19.75 10.90 -14.73
N LEU A 398 19.50 9.60 -14.58
CA LEU A 398 20.51 8.64 -14.16
C LEU A 398 21.32 8.22 -15.39
N LEU A 399 22.64 8.24 -15.24
CA LEU A 399 23.59 7.75 -16.23
C LEU A 399 24.35 6.57 -15.66
N VAL A 400 24.48 5.52 -16.46
CA VAL A 400 25.37 4.39 -16.21
C VAL A 400 26.32 4.31 -17.39
N GLU A 401 27.63 4.37 -17.13
CA GLU A 401 28.67 4.44 -18.17
C GLU A 401 28.44 5.61 -19.15
N ASN A 402 28.01 6.75 -18.59
CA ASN A 402 27.63 7.97 -19.33
C ASN A 402 26.46 7.83 -20.31
N THR A 403 25.72 6.70 -20.26
CA THR A 403 24.53 6.47 -21.07
C THR A 403 23.26 6.62 -20.20
N PRO A 404 22.19 7.26 -20.70
CA PRO A 404 20.90 7.29 -20.00
C PRO A 404 20.46 5.91 -19.54
N PHE A 405 20.18 5.78 -18.25
CA PHE A 405 19.75 4.54 -17.62
C PHE A 405 18.41 4.76 -16.94
N MET A 406 17.42 3.95 -17.31
CA MET A 406 16.11 3.91 -16.66
C MET A 406 16.04 2.63 -15.83
N ILE A 407 15.67 2.76 -14.55
CA ILE A 407 15.55 1.61 -13.65
C ILE A 407 14.29 0.81 -14.06
N LYS A 408 14.52 -0.36 -14.66
CA LYS A 408 13.54 -1.41 -14.97
C LYS A 408 13.65 -2.46 -13.87
N GLY A 409 13.23 -2.06 -12.68
CA GLY A 409 13.55 -2.73 -11.44
C GLY A 409 12.46 -3.69 -10.97
N ILE A 410 12.84 -4.65 -10.13
CA ILE A 410 11.90 -5.51 -9.40
C ILE A 410 12.43 -5.81 -8.00
N THR A 411 11.53 -5.93 -7.02
CA THR A 411 11.85 -6.48 -5.69
C THR A 411 11.91 -8.00 -5.80
N TYR A 412 12.94 -8.62 -5.22
CA TYR A 412 13.18 -10.05 -5.33
C TYR A 412 13.57 -10.67 -3.99
N ALA A 413 12.69 -11.52 -3.48
CA ALA A 413 12.92 -12.38 -2.33
C ALA A 413 11.99 -13.59 -2.48
N PRO A 414 12.29 -14.55 -3.38
CA PRO A 414 11.41 -15.69 -3.60
C PRO A 414 11.29 -16.48 -2.30
N THR A 415 10.08 -16.54 -1.77
CA THR A 415 9.78 -17.24 -0.52
C THR A 415 9.16 -18.59 -0.84
N LYS A 416 9.76 -19.68 -0.36
CA LYS A 416 9.23 -21.02 -0.55
C LYS A 416 7.89 -21.14 0.20
N VAL A 417 6.87 -21.71 -0.44
CA VAL A 417 5.61 -22.08 0.21
C VAL A 417 5.87 -22.85 1.50
N GLY A 418 5.22 -22.42 2.59
CA GLY A 418 5.41 -22.92 3.96
C GLY A 418 6.42 -22.14 4.80
N GLU A 419 7.25 -21.26 4.19
CA GLU A 419 8.16 -20.39 4.92
C GLU A 419 7.52 -19.06 5.28
N SER A 420 7.81 -18.55 6.48
CA SER A 420 7.28 -17.27 6.96
C SER A 420 8.25 -16.59 7.93
N PRO A 421 8.40 -15.25 7.87
CA PRO A 421 9.10 -14.49 8.90
C PRO A 421 8.35 -14.52 10.24
N ASP A 422 7.01 -14.58 10.24
CA ASP A 422 6.18 -14.65 11.45
C ASP A 422 6.31 -15.99 12.19
N GLU A 423 6.72 -17.04 11.47
CA GLU A 423 6.97 -18.37 12.03
C GLU A 423 8.45 -18.66 12.32
N GLY A 424 9.34 -17.74 11.95
CA GLY A 424 10.79 -17.93 12.04
C GLY A 424 11.32 -19.04 11.13
N THR A 425 10.59 -19.39 10.07
CA THR A 425 10.92 -20.46 9.11
C THR A 425 11.48 -19.92 7.80
N LEU A 426 11.48 -18.59 7.60
CA LEU A 426 12.00 -17.95 6.40
C LEU A 426 13.49 -18.24 6.20
N SER A 427 13.82 -18.87 5.08
CA SER A 427 15.20 -19.18 4.69
C SER A 427 15.81 -18.04 3.88
N ASN A 428 17.14 -17.98 3.86
CA ASN A 428 17.84 -17.09 2.94
C ASN A 428 17.88 -17.71 1.54
N TRP A 429 17.01 -17.24 0.65
CA TRP A 429 16.89 -17.74 -0.72
C TRP A 429 18.21 -17.74 -1.52
N MET A 430 19.17 -16.88 -1.16
CA MET A 430 20.48 -16.79 -1.85
C MET A 430 21.42 -17.98 -1.60
N TYR A 431 21.03 -18.87 -0.70
CA TYR A 431 21.76 -20.09 -0.36
C TYR A 431 20.83 -21.31 -0.29
N GLN A 432 19.57 -21.15 -0.69
CA GLN A 432 18.58 -22.21 -0.60
C GLN A 432 18.82 -23.22 -1.72
N ASP A 433 19.10 -24.46 -1.31
CA ASP A 433 19.29 -25.64 -2.15
C ASP A 433 18.47 -26.78 -1.50
N THR A 434 17.18 -26.82 -1.82
CA THR A 434 16.23 -27.72 -1.13
C THR A 434 16.27 -29.14 -1.68
N ASN A 435 16.82 -29.35 -2.87
CA ASN A 435 17.00 -30.66 -3.47
C ASN A 435 18.40 -31.26 -3.20
N ASN A 436 19.32 -30.49 -2.61
CA ASN A 436 20.70 -30.85 -2.25
C ASN A 436 21.58 -31.22 -3.45
N ASP A 437 21.39 -30.56 -4.59
CA ASP A 437 22.19 -30.79 -5.80
C ASP A 437 23.38 -29.82 -5.96
N GLY A 438 23.54 -28.88 -5.04
CA GLY A 438 24.59 -27.87 -5.03
C GLY A 438 24.28 -26.63 -5.86
N ILE A 439 23.08 -26.50 -6.43
CA ILE A 439 22.61 -25.37 -7.22
C ILE A 439 21.57 -24.59 -6.40
N ILE A 440 21.65 -23.26 -6.44
CA ILE A 440 20.67 -22.41 -5.73
C ILE A 440 19.33 -22.49 -6.47
N ASP A 441 18.26 -22.84 -5.74
CA ASP A 441 16.96 -23.24 -6.26
C ASP A 441 16.33 -22.19 -7.21
N ALA A 442 15.70 -21.14 -6.66
CA ALA A 442 14.88 -20.20 -7.42
C ALA A 442 15.66 -19.43 -8.53
N PRO A 443 16.90 -18.93 -8.29
CA PRO A 443 17.66 -18.20 -9.29
C PRO A 443 17.99 -18.99 -10.55
N TYR A 444 18.26 -20.30 -10.43
CA TYR A 444 18.80 -21.13 -11.52
C TYR A 444 17.91 -22.30 -11.95
N GLN A 445 17.01 -22.77 -11.09
CA GLN A 445 16.28 -24.02 -11.31
C GLN A 445 14.77 -23.84 -11.45
N ALA A 446 14.27 -22.60 -11.37
CA ALA A 446 12.87 -22.33 -11.64
C ALA A 446 12.48 -22.72 -13.09
N TRP A 447 11.32 -23.31 -13.27
CA TRP A 447 10.73 -23.68 -14.57
C TRP A 447 9.34 -23.08 -14.73
N VAL A 448 8.90 -22.89 -15.97
CA VAL A 448 7.61 -22.26 -16.27
C VAL A 448 6.58 -23.33 -16.61
N ASP A 449 5.53 -23.40 -15.79
CA ASP A 449 4.31 -24.15 -16.06
C ASP A 449 3.48 -23.38 -17.10
N LYS A 450 3.63 -23.74 -18.38
CA LYS A 450 3.10 -23.02 -19.53
C LYS A 450 1.59 -23.24 -19.69
N ASN A 451 1.11 -24.44 -19.36
CA ASN A 451 -0.29 -24.83 -19.52
C ASN A 451 -1.09 -24.73 -18.21
N ARG A 452 -0.44 -24.35 -17.11
CA ARG A 452 -1.01 -24.15 -15.77
C ARG A 452 -1.59 -25.44 -15.16
N ASN A 453 -1.00 -26.59 -15.47
CA ASN A 453 -1.46 -27.89 -14.97
C ASN A 453 -0.76 -28.33 -13.66
N ASN A 454 0.19 -27.54 -13.15
CA ASN A 454 1.02 -27.83 -11.97
C ASN A 454 1.92 -29.08 -12.10
N ILE A 455 2.25 -29.48 -13.33
CA ILE A 455 3.13 -30.61 -13.65
C ILE A 455 4.25 -30.09 -14.54
N LYS A 456 5.49 -30.54 -14.30
CA LYS A 456 6.61 -30.21 -15.17
C LYS A 456 6.57 -31.09 -16.41
N ASP A 457 6.15 -30.54 -17.53
CA ASP A 457 6.12 -31.22 -18.83
C ASP A 457 7.54 -31.32 -19.45
N GLU A 458 7.74 -32.23 -20.42
CA GLU A 458 9.07 -32.48 -21.02
C GLU A 458 9.68 -31.23 -21.69
N ASP A 459 8.85 -30.31 -22.17
CA ASP A 459 9.28 -29.06 -22.80
C ASP A 459 9.42 -27.87 -21.82
N GLU A 460 9.25 -28.10 -20.53
CA GLU A 460 9.34 -27.07 -19.47
C GLU A 460 10.70 -27.12 -18.78
N GLU A 461 11.71 -26.65 -19.50
CA GLU A 461 13.09 -26.59 -19.01
C GLU A 461 13.21 -25.71 -17.76
N ALA A 462 14.09 -26.15 -16.84
CA ALA A 462 14.49 -25.33 -15.69
C ALA A 462 15.50 -24.29 -16.17
N VAL A 463 15.09 -23.02 -16.15
CA VAL A 463 15.87 -21.88 -16.67
C VAL A 463 16.28 -20.89 -15.58
N GLY A 464 15.58 -20.90 -14.44
CA GLY A 464 15.85 -20.01 -13.32
C GLY A 464 15.20 -18.63 -13.43
N ASP A 465 14.90 -18.04 -12.28
CA ASP A 465 14.34 -16.69 -12.19
C ASP A 465 15.25 -15.64 -12.84
N PHE A 466 16.58 -15.78 -12.77
CA PHE A 466 17.51 -14.80 -13.37
C PHE A 466 17.38 -14.74 -14.89
N TYR A 467 17.21 -15.90 -15.54
CA TYR A 467 16.95 -15.95 -16.96
C TYR A 467 15.59 -15.35 -17.30
N LEU A 468 14.54 -15.70 -16.56
CA LEU A 468 13.20 -15.14 -16.77
C LEU A 468 13.19 -13.61 -16.57
N MET A 469 13.90 -13.09 -15.58
CA MET A 469 14.05 -11.64 -15.37
C MET A 469 14.75 -10.95 -16.53
N LYS A 470 15.83 -11.56 -17.06
CA LYS A 470 16.50 -11.09 -18.26
C LYS A 470 15.55 -11.07 -19.46
N GLU A 471 14.75 -12.12 -19.61
CA GLU A 471 13.74 -12.24 -20.66
C GLU A 471 12.57 -11.28 -20.50
N MET A 472 12.25 -10.83 -19.28
CA MET A 472 11.31 -9.74 -19.04
C MET A 472 11.91 -8.35 -19.33
N GLY A 473 13.25 -8.24 -19.32
CA GLY A 473 13.97 -6.98 -19.51
C GLY A 473 14.29 -6.23 -18.20
N VAL A 474 14.30 -6.93 -17.07
CA VAL A 474 14.78 -6.41 -15.78
C VAL A 474 16.24 -5.99 -15.94
N ASN A 475 16.61 -4.86 -15.34
CA ASN A 475 18.00 -4.39 -15.29
C ASN A 475 18.48 -4.04 -13.88
N CYS A 476 17.64 -4.16 -12.85
CA CYS A 476 18.02 -3.90 -11.47
C CYS A 476 17.15 -4.70 -10.49
N LEU A 477 17.76 -5.34 -9.50
CA LEU A 477 17.05 -5.85 -8.32
C LEU A 477 17.09 -4.84 -7.19
N ARG A 478 16.04 -4.78 -6.38
CA ARG A 478 16.04 -4.11 -5.08
C ARG A 478 16.12 -5.15 -3.98
N LEU A 479 17.17 -5.08 -3.17
CA LEU A 479 17.50 -6.04 -2.11
C LEU A 479 17.88 -5.29 -0.83
N TYR A 480 17.60 -5.87 0.34
CA TYR A 480 18.09 -5.37 1.61
C TYR A 480 19.21 -6.27 2.14
N HIS A 481 20.23 -5.69 2.76
CA HIS A 481 21.32 -6.48 3.39
C HIS A 481 20.94 -7.14 4.73
N GLN A 482 19.72 -6.84 5.19
CA GLN A 482 19.09 -7.37 6.39
C GLN A 482 17.75 -8.02 6.00
N PRO A 483 17.23 -8.95 6.81
CA PRO A 483 17.88 -9.57 7.97
C PRO A 483 18.91 -10.65 7.57
N PHE A 484 18.91 -11.06 6.31
CA PHE A 484 19.78 -12.12 5.80
C PHE A 484 20.98 -11.55 5.04
N LYS A 485 22.14 -12.18 5.23
CA LYS A 485 23.37 -11.84 4.51
C LYS A 485 23.20 -12.07 3.01
N LEU A 486 23.65 -11.12 2.19
CA LEU A 486 23.64 -11.29 0.73
C LEU A 486 24.83 -12.12 0.24
N ASN A 487 24.58 -12.97 -0.76
CA ASN A 487 25.59 -13.77 -1.44
C ASN A 487 26.26 -12.98 -2.56
N LYS A 488 27.48 -12.48 -2.30
CA LYS A 488 28.24 -11.67 -3.27
C LYS A 488 28.54 -12.40 -4.58
N GLU A 489 28.82 -13.70 -4.52
CA GLU A 489 29.18 -14.48 -5.70
C GLU A 489 27.97 -14.65 -6.63
N LEU A 490 26.80 -14.96 -6.05
CA LEU A 490 25.53 -15.00 -6.76
C LEU A 490 25.21 -13.65 -7.43
N LEU A 491 25.39 -12.54 -6.72
CA LEU A 491 25.13 -11.21 -7.27
C LEU A 491 26.13 -10.80 -8.37
N ARG A 492 27.38 -11.28 -8.30
CA ARG A 492 28.35 -11.11 -9.40
C ARG A 492 27.91 -11.90 -10.63
N ASP A 493 27.44 -13.13 -10.47
CA ASP A 493 26.93 -13.92 -11.59
C ASP A 493 25.67 -13.29 -12.20
N LEU A 494 24.70 -12.87 -11.38
CA LEU A 494 23.54 -12.10 -11.81
C LEU A 494 23.93 -10.94 -12.73
N TYR A 495 24.94 -10.17 -12.33
CA TYR A 495 25.42 -9.03 -13.09
C TYR A 495 26.20 -9.44 -14.34
N ASN A 496 27.12 -10.40 -14.25
CA ASN A 496 27.98 -10.79 -15.37
C ASN A 496 27.21 -11.55 -16.45
N SER A 497 26.32 -12.46 -16.05
CA SER A 497 25.58 -13.36 -16.94
C SER A 497 24.32 -12.71 -17.49
N TYR A 498 23.66 -11.84 -16.72
CA TYR A 498 22.37 -11.25 -17.10
C TYR A 498 22.40 -9.72 -17.22
N GLY A 499 23.46 -9.04 -16.80
CA GLY A 499 23.57 -7.57 -16.87
C GLY A 499 22.62 -6.84 -15.91
N ILE A 500 22.21 -7.51 -14.83
CA ILE A 500 21.26 -6.98 -13.85
C ILE A 500 22.06 -6.35 -12.69
N TYR A 501 21.77 -5.08 -12.41
CA TYR A 501 22.35 -4.35 -11.28
C TYR A 501 21.61 -4.66 -9.97
N VAL A 502 22.13 -4.14 -8.86
CA VAL A 502 21.50 -4.23 -7.54
C VAL A 502 21.44 -2.85 -6.89
N ALA A 503 20.25 -2.48 -6.42
CA ALA A 503 20.05 -1.42 -5.45
C ALA A 503 20.00 -2.07 -4.06
N ILE A 504 20.97 -1.73 -3.22
CA ILE A 504 21.15 -2.37 -1.89
C ILE A 504 20.63 -1.41 -0.82
N GLY A 505 19.74 -1.92 0.03
CA GLY A 505 19.07 -1.17 1.09
C GLY A 505 19.43 -1.60 2.50
N ASP A 506 19.33 -0.64 3.42
CA ASP A 506 19.28 -0.84 4.88
C ASP A 506 17.90 -0.39 5.40
N PHE A 507 17.26 -1.18 6.27
CA PHE A 507 15.90 -0.88 6.77
C PHE A 507 15.85 0.35 7.68
N LEU A 508 17.01 0.83 8.14
CA LEU A 508 17.19 2.02 8.96
C LEU A 508 16.27 2.01 10.19
N GLY A 509 16.18 0.87 10.88
CA GLY A 509 15.32 0.71 12.06
C GLY A 509 13.85 0.40 11.76
N LYS A 510 13.44 0.25 10.51
CA LYS A 510 12.11 -0.30 10.22
C LYS A 510 12.06 -1.72 10.81
N TYR A 511 10.93 -2.10 11.41
CA TYR A 511 10.77 -3.42 12.03
C TYR A 511 11.78 -3.69 13.17
N ALA A 512 12.35 -2.64 13.78
CA ALA A 512 13.46 -2.70 14.73
C ALA A 512 14.79 -3.27 14.15
N LEU A 513 14.88 -3.48 12.84
CA LEU A 513 16.06 -4.05 12.19
C LEU A 513 17.24 -3.06 12.21
N GLY A 514 18.40 -3.55 12.65
CA GLY A 514 19.64 -2.77 12.75
C GLY A 514 19.73 -1.81 13.95
N SER A 515 18.63 -1.55 14.67
CA SER A 515 18.68 -0.64 15.84
C SER A 515 19.03 -1.33 17.16
N GLY A 516 18.83 -2.65 17.25
CA GLY A 516 18.97 -3.43 18.48
C GLY A 516 17.81 -3.29 19.46
N ALA A 517 16.73 -2.59 19.06
CA ALA A 517 15.51 -2.48 19.85
C ALA A 517 14.70 -3.77 19.76
N SER A 518 13.85 -4.04 20.76
CA SER A 518 12.80 -5.07 20.59
C SER A 518 11.67 -4.55 19.69
N TRP A 519 10.81 -5.44 19.20
CA TRP A 519 9.64 -5.04 18.41
C TRP A 519 8.68 -4.14 19.20
N GLU A 520 8.50 -4.43 20.50
CA GLU A 520 7.61 -3.70 21.41
C GLU A 520 8.16 -2.32 21.78
N GLU A 521 9.47 -2.22 21.98
CA GLU A 521 10.14 -0.93 22.18
C GLU A 521 10.07 -0.09 20.90
N GLY A 522 10.35 -0.74 19.77
CA GLY A 522 10.51 -0.11 18.47
C GLY A 522 11.77 0.77 18.39
N THR A 523 12.21 1.05 17.18
CA THR A 523 13.33 1.98 16.98
C THR A 523 12.93 3.41 17.36
N ASP A 524 13.61 3.95 18.37
CA ASP A 524 13.61 5.39 18.67
C ASP A 524 14.74 6.13 17.93
N TYR A 525 14.37 7.01 17.00
CA TYR A 525 15.32 7.86 16.25
C TYR A 525 15.97 8.97 17.09
N ASP A 526 15.64 9.14 18.36
CA ASP A 526 16.34 10.01 19.30
C ASP A 526 17.28 9.25 20.24
N ASN A 527 17.17 7.93 20.32
CA ASN A 527 18.02 7.12 21.18
C ASN A 527 19.43 7.01 20.56
N PRO A 528 20.48 7.51 21.24
CA PRO A 528 21.83 7.52 20.69
C PRO A 528 22.38 6.12 20.43
N ILE A 529 22.01 5.11 21.22
CA ILE A 529 22.44 3.72 21.04
C ILE A 529 21.80 3.15 19.77
N HIS A 530 20.50 3.36 19.57
CA HIS A 530 19.81 2.92 18.36
C HIS A 530 20.41 3.58 17.11
N GLN A 531 20.67 4.89 17.18
CA GLN A 531 21.33 5.62 16.10
C GLN A 531 22.72 5.07 15.79
N GLU A 532 23.53 4.78 16.80
CA GLU A 532 24.87 4.21 16.63
C GLU A 532 24.81 2.83 15.99
N ASN A 533 23.94 1.94 16.48
CA ASN A 533 23.74 0.61 15.92
C ASN A 533 23.33 0.66 14.44
N MET A 534 22.35 1.51 14.11
CA MET A 534 21.90 1.67 12.72
C MET A 534 23.00 2.26 11.83
N LEU A 535 23.79 3.23 12.31
CA LEU A 535 24.93 3.77 11.55
C LEU A 535 26.03 2.71 11.37
N ASN A 536 26.23 1.82 12.33
CA ASN A 536 27.15 0.70 12.22
C ASN A 536 26.66 -0.29 11.16
N SER A 537 25.37 -0.62 11.13
CA SER A 537 24.82 -1.50 10.11
C SER A 537 24.91 -0.90 8.69
N VAL A 538 24.64 0.40 8.55
CA VAL A 538 24.86 1.12 7.28
C VAL A 538 26.33 1.09 6.87
N ARG A 539 27.27 1.23 7.82
CA ARG A 539 28.71 1.12 7.53
C ARG A 539 29.08 -0.27 7.04
N GLU A 540 28.59 -1.31 7.70
CA GLU A 540 28.83 -2.70 7.31
C GLU A 540 28.33 -2.97 5.88
N MET A 541 27.10 -2.54 5.57
CA MET A 541 26.56 -2.62 4.21
C MET A 541 27.48 -1.95 3.18
N VAL A 542 27.91 -0.70 3.42
CA VAL A 542 28.71 0.02 2.42
C VAL A 542 30.11 -0.59 2.30
N GLU A 543 30.77 -0.90 3.41
CA GLU A 543 32.11 -1.51 3.40
C GLU A 543 32.11 -2.87 2.71
N GLU A 544 31.06 -3.68 2.88
CA GLU A 544 30.96 -4.99 2.22
C GLU A 544 30.75 -4.88 0.70
N PHE A 545 29.98 -3.90 0.22
CA PHE A 545 29.51 -3.85 -1.17
C PHE A 545 30.05 -2.69 -2.02
N LYS A 546 30.77 -1.70 -1.47
CA LYS A 546 31.20 -0.49 -2.21
C LYS A 546 32.06 -0.76 -3.45
N ASP A 547 32.83 -1.85 -3.42
CA ASP A 547 33.73 -2.24 -4.51
C ASP A 547 33.06 -3.11 -5.57
N GLU A 548 31.80 -3.50 -5.36
CA GLU A 548 31.08 -4.38 -6.29
C GLU A 548 30.58 -3.60 -7.52
N PRO A 549 30.81 -4.13 -8.74
CA PRO A 549 30.47 -3.43 -9.99
C PRO A 549 28.96 -3.39 -10.25
N TYR A 550 28.20 -4.28 -9.63
CA TYR A 550 26.76 -4.40 -9.78
C TYR A 550 25.96 -3.41 -8.92
N VAL A 551 26.59 -2.74 -7.95
CA VAL A 551 25.87 -1.77 -7.10
C VAL A 551 25.52 -0.53 -7.91
N LEU A 552 24.21 -0.31 -8.09
CA LEU A 552 23.67 0.86 -8.79
C LEU A 552 23.51 2.04 -7.86
N LEU A 553 22.83 1.84 -6.73
CA LEU A 553 22.51 2.88 -5.76
C LEU A 553 22.28 2.27 -4.37
N TRP A 554 22.34 3.11 -3.35
CA TRP A 554 22.05 2.75 -1.96
C TRP A 554 20.63 3.20 -1.57
N ILE A 555 19.91 2.38 -0.81
CA ILE A 555 18.57 2.71 -0.31
C ILE A 555 18.59 2.79 1.22
N LEU A 556 17.98 3.83 1.78
CA LEU A 556 17.80 4.01 3.20
C LEU A 556 16.32 3.91 3.57
N GLY A 557 16.01 3.04 4.54
CA GLY A 557 14.66 2.85 5.07
C GLY A 557 13.75 2.01 4.17
N ASN A 558 12.59 1.65 4.71
CA ASN A 558 11.45 1.05 4.01
C ASN A 558 10.14 1.53 4.66
N GLU A 559 9.55 2.62 4.17
CA GLU A 559 8.31 3.19 4.69
C GLU A 559 8.31 3.42 6.21
N ASN A 560 9.46 3.81 6.78
CA ASN A 560 9.59 4.08 8.22
C ASN A 560 8.55 5.07 8.71
N VAL A 561 8.17 6.03 7.87
CA VAL A 561 7.17 7.08 8.14
C VAL A 561 5.79 6.58 8.60
N TYR A 562 5.45 5.29 8.39
CA TYR A 562 4.23 4.68 8.91
C TYR A 562 4.33 4.20 10.37
N GLY A 563 5.50 4.27 11.02
CA GLY A 563 5.61 4.04 12.47
C GLY A 563 5.52 2.59 12.94
N ILE A 564 5.56 1.61 12.02
CA ILE A 564 5.56 0.18 12.40
C ILE A 564 6.91 -0.16 13.07
N ALA A 565 6.84 -0.52 14.35
CA ALA A 565 7.99 -0.82 15.22
C ALA A 565 9.08 0.27 15.23
N CYS A 566 8.69 1.54 15.06
CA CYS A 566 9.57 2.70 15.17
C CYS A 566 8.77 3.98 15.44
N ASN A 567 9.42 5.10 15.73
CA ASN A 567 8.73 6.36 16.05
C ASN A 567 8.78 7.44 14.94
N ALA A 568 9.07 7.07 13.69
CA ALA A 568 9.19 8.03 12.60
C ALA A 568 7.86 8.72 12.22
N ASP A 569 6.70 8.11 12.49
CA ASP A 569 5.38 8.74 12.32
C ASP A 569 5.12 9.85 13.34
N LYS A 570 5.62 9.66 14.57
CA LYS A 570 5.50 10.60 15.70
C LYS A 570 6.54 11.71 15.66
N LYS A 571 7.75 11.39 15.17
CA LYS A 571 8.90 12.30 15.12
C LYS A 571 9.57 12.30 13.73
N PRO A 572 8.84 12.64 12.65
CA PRO A 572 9.34 12.53 11.28
C PRO A 572 10.60 13.37 11.01
N ALA A 573 10.69 14.58 11.60
CA ALA A 573 11.88 15.42 11.47
C ALA A 573 13.15 14.73 11.99
N ASN A 574 13.06 13.99 13.10
CA ASN A 574 14.20 13.33 13.72
C ASN A 574 14.64 12.12 12.88
N PHE A 575 13.67 11.36 12.37
CA PHE A 575 13.92 10.29 11.40
C PHE A 575 14.65 10.81 10.15
N PHE A 576 14.14 11.85 9.50
CA PHE A 576 14.75 12.37 8.27
C PHE A 576 16.14 12.99 8.52
N ARG A 577 16.35 13.65 9.67
CA ARG A 577 17.67 14.12 10.07
C ARG A 577 18.65 12.96 10.27
N PHE A 578 18.19 11.86 10.86
CA PHE A 578 18.99 10.65 11.00
C PHE A 578 19.30 10.00 9.64
N ALA A 579 18.32 9.86 8.76
CA ALA A 579 18.52 9.36 7.40
C ALA A 579 19.55 10.21 6.62
N ASN A 580 19.54 11.53 6.80
CA ASN A 580 20.56 12.39 6.19
C ASN A 580 21.97 12.14 6.75
N ARG A 581 22.09 11.85 8.05
CA ARG A 581 23.38 11.46 8.66
C ARG A 581 23.89 10.14 8.07
N ALA A 582 23.01 9.16 7.89
CA ALA A 582 23.34 7.89 7.23
C ALA A 582 23.79 8.12 5.76
N ALA A 583 23.11 9.00 5.02
CA ALA A 583 23.50 9.34 3.65
C ALA A 583 24.90 9.99 3.57
N LYS A 584 25.24 10.88 4.52
CA LYS A 584 26.59 11.44 4.63
C LYS A 584 27.63 10.36 4.91
N LEU A 585 27.32 9.42 5.80
CA LEU A 585 28.20 8.28 6.09
C LEU A 585 28.45 7.46 4.83
N ILE A 586 27.39 7.04 4.11
CA ILE A 586 27.51 6.29 2.85
C ILE A 586 28.43 7.04 1.87
N LYS A 587 28.19 8.34 1.64
CA LYS A 587 28.99 9.16 0.72
C LYS A 587 30.46 9.29 1.13
N SER A 588 30.76 9.17 2.43
CA SER A 588 32.13 9.21 2.94
C SER A 588 32.87 7.88 2.75
N LEU A 589 32.13 6.76 2.77
CA LEU A 589 32.68 5.41 2.69
C LEU A 589 32.77 4.90 1.25
N ASP A 590 31.77 5.21 0.41
CA ASP A 590 31.73 4.81 -1.00
C ASP A 590 32.63 5.72 -1.85
N PRO A 591 33.77 5.23 -2.38
CA PRO A 591 34.70 6.04 -3.16
C PRO A 591 34.09 6.59 -4.45
N PHE A 592 33.05 5.91 -4.96
CA PHE A 592 32.32 6.34 -6.16
C PHE A 592 31.19 7.32 -5.83
N GLN A 593 30.91 7.57 -4.55
CA GLN A 593 29.80 8.43 -4.10
C GLN A 593 28.49 8.12 -4.83
N ARG A 594 28.16 6.82 -5.01
CA ARG A 594 26.96 6.42 -5.76
C ARG A 594 25.70 7.06 -5.16
N PRO A 595 24.65 7.28 -5.96
CA PRO A 595 23.43 7.91 -5.47
C PRO A 595 22.84 7.19 -4.25
N VAL A 596 22.38 7.97 -3.27
CA VAL A 596 21.65 7.50 -2.10
C VAL A 596 20.18 7.88 -2.24
N ALA A 597 19.28 6.91 -2.13
CA ALA A 597 17.84 7.07 -2.11
C ALA A 597 17.29 6.84 -0.70
N ILE A 598 16.13 7.45 -0.40
CA ILE A 598 15.25 7.01 0.68
C ILE A 598 14.18 6.07 0.07
N ALA A 599 13.65 5.10 0.81
CA ALA A 599 12.37 4.45 0.46
C ALA A 599 11.29 4.88 1.47
N SER A 600 10.53 5.91 1.11
CA SER A 600 9.44 6.48 1.92
C SER A 600 8.07 5.86 1.60
N GLY A 601 7.07 6.13 2.44
CA GLY A 601 5.68 5.73 2.21
C GLY A 601 4.88 6.87 1.59
N ASP A 602 4.62 6.77 0.29
CA ASP A 602 4.07 7.86 -0.53
C ASP A 602 4.83 9.21 -0.29
N VAL A 603 4.20 10.36 -0.51
CA VAL A 603 4.72 11.71 -0.24
C VAL A 603 4.53 12.14 1.22
N LEU A 604 4.27 11.18 2.13
CA LEU A 604 4.05 11.48 3.53
C LEU A 604 5.31 12.11 4.14
N TYR A 605 5.12 13.25 4.80
CA TYR A 605 6.17 14.06 5.41
C TYR A 605 7.24 14.60 4.44
N LEU A 606 6.92 14.74 3.15
CA LEU A 606 7.84 15.25 2.12
C LEU A 606 8.47 16.61 2.47
N HIS A 607 7.76 17.49 3.18
CA HIS A 607 8.30 18.77 3.66
C HIS A 607 9.41 18.61 4.71
N PHE A 608 9.34 17.59 5.58
CA PHE A 608 10.44 17.28 6.50
C PHE A 608 11.63 16.69 5.74
N PHE A 609 11.39 15.82 4.75
CA PHE A 609 12.47 15.34 3.87
C PHE A 609 13.16 16.49 3.14
N ALA A 610 12.40 17.44 2.58
CA ALA A 610 12.94 18.61 1.90
C ALA A 610 13.89 19.42 2.79
N LYS A 611 13.53 19.58 4.07
CA LYS A 611 14.27 20.37 5.05
C LYS A 611 15.47 19.62 5.63
N GLU A 612 15.28 18.37 6.03
CA GLU A 612 16.24 17.64 6.86
C GLU A 612 17.18 16.74 6.06
N CYS A 613 16.90 16.46 4.76
CA CYS A 613 17.67 15.53 3.94
C CYS A 613 18.43 16.14 2.73
N PRO A 614 19.29 17.16 2.87
CA PRO A 614 20.01 17.73 1.72
C PRO A 614 20.98 16.76 1.02
N ASP A 615 21.48 15.72 1.71
CA ASP A 615 22.50 14.79 1.21
C ASP A 615 21.92 13.49 0.64
N ILE A 616 20.62 13.23 0.77
CA ILE A 616 19.96 12.15 0.03
C ILE A 616 19.74 12.62 -1.42
N ASP A 617 20.20 11.86 -2.40
CA ASP A 617 20.18 12.29 -3.82
C ASP A 617 18.82 12.07 -4.49
N ILE A 618 18.11 11.00 -4.11
CA ILE A 618 16.88 10.52 -4.75
C ILE A 618 15.75 10.43 -3.72
N PHE A 619 14.58 10.98 -4.05
CA PHE A 619 13.37 10.67 -3.28
C PHE A 619 12.77 9.36 -3.82
N GLY A 620 12.98 8.26 -3.11
CA GLY A 620 12.32 7.00 -3.42
C GLY A 620 11.07 6.81 -2.56
N THR A 621 10.06 6.17 -3.15
CA THR A 621 8.75 6.00 -2.49
C THR A 621 8.04 4.74 -2.94
N ASN A 622 7.49 4.01 -1.98
CA ASN A 622 6.48 2.99 -2.22
C ASN A 622 5.15 3.71 -2.46
N ALA A 623 4.44 3.37 -3.54
CA ALA A 623 3.25 4.12 -3.94
C ALA A 623 2.20 3.22 -4.63
N TYR A 624 1.03 3.10 -3.99
CA TYR A 624 -0.09 2.26 -4.43
C TYR A 624 -1.33 3.11 -4.73
N ARG A 625 -1.23 4.02 -5.71
CA ARG A 625 -2.26 5.04 -6.02
C ARG A 625 -3.36 4.58 -7.00
N GLY A 626 -3.40 3.30 -7.36
CA GLY A 626 -4.40 2.70 -8.24
C GLY A 626 -4.00 2.68 -9.73
N LYS A 627 -4.89 2.15 -10.60
CA LYS A 627 -4.64 1.91 -12.04
C LYS A 627 -4.29 3.13 -12.91
N TYR A 628 -4.21 4.34 -12.34
CA TYR A 628 -4.09 5.62 -13.08
C TYR A 628 -2.71 6.26 -12.94
N GLY A 629 -1.72 5.50 -12.48
CA GLY A 629 -0.35 5.99 -12.24
C GLY A 629 -0.21 6.73 -10.91
N PHE A 630 0.79 7.60 -10.83
CA PHE A 630 1.25 8.24 -9.60
C PHE A 630 0.72 9.68 -9.42
N LEU A 631 -0.16 10.13 -10.32
CA LEU A 631 -0.90 11.41 -10.22
C LEU A 631 0.05 12.63 -10.10
N ASP A 632 -0.08 13.42 -9.04
CA ASP A 632 0.71 14.62 -8.76
C ASP A 632 2.08 14.36 -8.12
N LEU A 633 2.42 13.11 -7.79
CA LEU A 633 3.66 12.77 -7.07
C LEU A 633 4.89 13.40 -7.72
N TRP A 634 4.99 13.31 -9.05
CA TRP A 634 6.09 13.89 -9.82
C TRP A 634 6.20 15.40 -9.65
N GLU A 635 5.07 16.12 -9.68
CA GLU A 635 5.02 17.58 -9.55
C GLU A 635 5.28 18.01 -8.11
N GLU A 636 4.76 17.30 -7.12
CA GLU A 636 4.97 17.61 -5.71
C GLU A 636 6.42 17.48 -5.30
N VAL A 637 7.08 16.38 -5.67
CA VAL A 637 8.50 16.21 -5.39
C VAL A 637 9.32 17.25 -6.13
N LYS A 638 8.97 17.55 -7.39
CA LYS A 638 9.66 18.57 -8.19
C LYS A 638 9.58 19.96 -7.57
N THR A 639 8.42 20.32 -7.02
CA THR A 639 8.15 21.66 -6.48
C THR A 639 8.61 21.86 -5.04
N LEU A 640 8.50 20.82 -4.19
CA LEU A 640 8.85 20.92 -2.78
C LEU A 640 10.32 20.58 -2.48
N VAL A 641 10.93 19.69 -3.28
CA VAL A 641 12.28 19.18 -3.02
C VAL A 641 13.23 19.40 -4.19
N ASP A 642 12.70 19.34 -5.42
CA ASP A 642 13.47 19.41 -6.67
C ASP A 642 14.57 18.33 -6.79
N LYS A 643 14.18 17.08 -6.49
CA LYS A 643 15.02 15.88 -6.63
C LYS A 643 14.43 14.90 -7.66
N PRO A 644 15.26 13.99 -8.22
CA PRO A 644 14.74 12.87 -8.97
C PRO A 644 13.95 11.90 -8.07
N VAL A 645 13.09 11.12 -8.72
CA VAL A 645 12.18 10.16 -8.10
C VAL A 645 12.42 8.76 -8.66
N VAL A 646 12.41 7.78 -7.78
CA VAL A 646 12.30 6.35 -8.11
C VAL A 646 11.08 5.80 -7.36
N ILE A 647 10.19 5.11 -8.06
CA ILE A 647 9.13 4.38 -7.35
C ILE A 647 9.76 3.10 -6.78
N THR A 648 9.91 3.00 -5.46
CA THR A 648 10.61 1.88 -4.80
C THR A 648 9.74 0.64 -4.66
N GLU A 649 8.42 0.78 -4.72
CA GLU A 649 7.45 -0.31 -4.87
C GLU A 649 6.16 0.20 -5.51
N TYR A 650 5.58 -0.62 -6.40
CA TYR A 650 4.23 -0.48 -6.91
C TYR A 650 3.73 -1.81 -7.47
N GLY A 651 2.45 -2.10 -7.29
CA GLY A 651 1.81 -3.29 -7.83
C GLY A 651 0.32 -3.36 -7.54
N ALA A 652 -0.31 -4.41 -8.02
CA ALA A 652 -1.71 -4.72 -7.76
C ALA A 652 -1.87 -6.25 -7.63
N PRO A 653 -2.83 -6.71 -6.81
CA PRO A 653 -3.09 -8.13 -6.67
C PRO A 653 -3.65 -8.71 -7.98
N SER A 654 -3.28 -9.95 -8.29
CA SER A 654 -3.87 -10.76 -9.36
C SER A 654 -5.04 -11.64 -8.90
N TYR A 655 -5.62 -11.32 -7.75
CA TYR A 655 -6.84 -11.92 -7.21
C TYR A 655 -7.80 -10.80 -6.80
N SER A 656 -9.10 -11.05 -6.92
CA SER A 656 -10.16 -10.17 -6.43
C SER A 656 -11.43 -10.97 -6.21
N ALA A 657 -12.14 -10.69 -5.11
CA ALA A 657 -13.41 -11.32 -4.82
C ALA A 657 -14.46 -10.97 -5.90
N ASP A 658 -15.31 -11.94 -6.26
CA ASP A 658 -16.34 -11.82 -7.31
C ASP A 658 -15.82 -11.69 -8.76
N TYR A 659 -14.52 -11.89 -9.00
CA TYR A 659 -13.90 -11.87 -10.34
C TYR A 659 -13.23 -13.22 -10.65
N THR A 660 -13.15 -13.55 -11.94
CA THR A 660 -12.34 -14.70 -12.35
C THR A 660 -10.85 -14.38 -12.21
N GLN A 661 -10.02 -15.42 -12.09
CA GLN A 661 -8.56 -15.28 -12.10
C GLN A 661 -8.07 -14.53 -13.35
N GLU A 662 -8.73 -14.76 -14.49
CA GLU A 662 -8.40 -14.09 -15.74
C GLU A 662 -8.67 -12.58 -15.69
N GLU A 663 -9.84 -12.18 -15.19
CA GLU A 663 -10.22 -10.76 -15.02
C GLU A 663 -9.26 -10.04 -14.06
N ALA A 664 -8.87 -10.70 -12.97
CA ALA A 664 -7.94 -10.15 -11.98
C ALA A 664 -6.52 -9.99 -12.55
N GLU A 665 -6.02 -10.95 -13.33
CA GLU A 665 -4.74 -10.81 -14.03
C GLU A 665 -4.77 -9.71 -15.12
N GLU A 666 -5.90 -9.50 -15.79
CA GLU A 666 -6.06 -8.38 -16.72
C GLU A 666 -5.98 -7.03 -16.02
N TYR A 667 -6.63 -6.92 -14.85
CA TYR A 667 -6.54 -5.72 -14.03
C TYR A 667 -5.10 -5.49 -13.55
N GLN A 668 -4.41 -6.53 -13.05
CA GLN A 668 -3.00 -6.43 -12.64
C GLN A 668 -2.13 -5.94 -13.81
N ALA A 669 -2.28 -6.52 -15.01
CA ALA A 669 -1.55 -6.11 -16.19
C ALA A 669 -1.85 -4.65 -16.61
N LEU A 670 -3.11 -4.22 -16.54
CA LEU A 670 -3.52 -2.84 -16.80
C LEU A 670 -2.90 -1.86 -15.80
N TYR A 671 -2.90 -2.20 -14.52
CA TYR A 671 -2.28 -1.41 -13.46
C TYR A 671 -0.80 -1.18 -13.75
N HIS A 672 -0.05 -2.27 -13.99
CA HIS A 672 1.39 -2.19 -14.26
C HIS A 672 1.71 -1.45 -15.55
N LYS A 673 0.93 -1.66 -16.62
CA LYS A 673 1.05 -0.90 -17.87
C LYS A 673 0.93 0.60 -17.60
N ASN A 674 -0.11 1.03 -16.89
CA ASN A 674 -0.37 2.44 -16.67
C ASN A 674 0.65 3.07 -15.73
N ALA A 675 1.07 2.35 -14.68
CA ALA A 675 2.15 2.78 -13.79
C ALA A 675 3.48 2.96 -14.55
N TRP A 676 3.88 2.00 -15.38
CA TRP A 676 5.10 2.12 -16.18
C TRP A 676 5.03 3.26 -17.20
N LEU A 677 3.89 3.45 -17.87
CA LEU A 677 3.70 4.56 -18.79
C LEU A 677 3.82 5.91 -18.10
N ASP A 678 3.26 6.07 -16.90
CA ASP A 678 3.40 7.31 -16.12
C ASP A 678 4.84 7.56 -15.66
N ILE A 679 5.54 6.51 -15.19
CA ILE A 679 6.99 6.55 -14.92
C ILE A 679 7.76 7.02 -16.16
N TYR A 680 7.50 6.41 -17.32
CA TYR A 680 8.20 6.70 -18.56
C TYR A 680 7.89 8.11 -19.08
N GLU A 681 6.67 8.59 -18.92
CA GLU A 681 6.25 9.93 -19.37
C GLU A 681 6.81 11.08 -18.51
N ASN A 682 7.31 10.78 -17.31
CA ASN A 682 7.96 11.77 -16.43
C ASN A 682 9.50 11.71 -16.44
N ARG A 683 10.10 10.94 -17.34
CA ARG A 683 11.57 10.88 -17.53
C ARG A 683 12.14 12.17 -18.13
N ALA A 684 13.46 12.35 -18.03
CA ALA A 684 14.16 13.49 -18.65
C ALA A 684 13.72 13.79 -20.10
N GLY A 685 13.29 15.03 -20.33
CA GLY A 685 12.80 15.56 -21.60
C GLY A 685 11.27 15.51 -21.74
N TYR A 686 10.55 14.94 -20.78
CA TYR A 686 9.10 14.74 -20.79
C TYR A 686 8.51 15.01 -19.39
N GLY A 687 7.20 15.24 -19.31
CA GLY A 687 6.50 15.43 -18.04
C GLY A 687 7.21 16.42 -17.11
N GLN A 688 7.37 16.01 -15.84
CA GLN A 688 8.14 16.73 -14.82
C GLN A 688 9.66 16.53 -14.91
N GLY A 689 10.11 15.61 -15.76
CA GLY A 689 11.52 15.37 -16.06
C GLY A 689 12.34 14.85 -14.88
N ASN A 690 11.70 14.26 -13.87
CA ASN A 690 12.35 13.80 -12.64
C ASN A 690 12.22 12.30 -12.36
N SER A 691 11.59 11.52 -13.24
CA SER A 691 11.52 10.06 -13.07
C SER A 691 12.81 9.35 -13.51
N LEU A 692 13.32 8.46 -12.66
CA LEU A 692 14.46 7.58 -12.96
C LEU A 692 14.07 6.13 -13.23
N GLY A 693 12.78 5.78 -13.08
CA GLY A 693 12.28 4.41 -13.17
C GLY A 693 11.58 3.95 -11.89
N GLY A 694 11.49 2.64 -11.71
CA GLY A 694 10.88 2.08 -10.51
C GLY A 694 11.09 0.58 -10.36
N PHE A 695 10.68 0.06 -9.20
CA PHE A 695 10.73 -1.35 -8.82
C PHE A 695 9.33 -1.92 -8.67
N VAL A 696 9.04 -2.94 -9.48
CA VAL A 696 7.79 -3.72 -9.37
C VAL A 696 7.78 -4.47 -8.05
N PHE A 697 6.66 -4.45 -7.36
CA PHE A 697 6.40 -5.29 -6.20
C PHE A 697 5.27 -6.27 -6.58
N GLU A 698 5.57 -7.54 -6.86
CA GLU A 698 6.90 -8.18 -6.76
C GLU A 698 7.12 -9.32 -7.77
N TRP A 699 8.25 -10.04 -7.68
CA TRP A 699 8.56 -11.12 -8.62
C TRP A 699 7.60 -12.31 -8.52
N VAL A 700 7.42 -12.87 -7.33
CA VAL A 700 6.62 -14.09 -7.11
C VAL A 700 5.68 -13.91 -5.93
N ASP A 701 4.52 -14.55 -5.99
CA ASP A 701 3.55 -14.57 -4.90
C ASP A 701 4.13 -15.11 -3.59
N GLU A 702 3.88 -14.39 -2.50
CA GLU A 702 4.37 -14.68 -1.16
C GLU A 702 3.23 -15.12 -0.23
N TRP A 703 3.09 -16.44 -0.06
CA TRP A 703 1.97 -17.09 0.65
C TRP A 703 1.93 -16.86 2.17
N TRP A 704 2.88 -16.10 2.72
CA TRP A 704 2.98 -15.88 4.17
C TRP A 704 2.30 -14.58 4.62
N LYS A 705 1.99 -13.65 3.70
CA LYS A 705 1.56 -12.29 4.05
C LYS A 705 0.17 -12.22 4.69
N ALA A 706 -0.65 -13.25 4.52
CA ALA A 706 -1.93 -13.40 5.21
C ALA A 706 -1.88 -14.36 6.40
N TYR A 707 -0.69 -14.70 6.90
CA TYR A 707 -0.41 -15.48 8.12
C TYR A 707 -0.57 -17.00 8.00
N GLU A 708 -0.79 -17.53 6.79
CA GLU A 708 -0.95 -18.98 6.57
C GLU A 708 0.00 -19.48 5.46
N PRO A 709 1.32 -19.58 5.71
CA PRO A 709 2.34 -19.78 4.67
C PRO A 709 2.19 -21.04 3.80
N GLY A 710 1.41 -22.03 4.25
CA GLY A 710 1.12 -23.25 3.50
C GLY A 710 -0.11 -23.17 2.59
N TYR A 711 -0.75 -22.01 2.51
CA TYR A 711 -2.01 -21.79 1.79
C TYR A 711 -2.01 -20.43 1.10
N HIS A 712 -2.42 -20.39 -0.17
CA HIS A 712 -2.52 -19.12 -0.91
C HIS A 712 -3.83 -18.42 -0.56
N ASP A 713 -3.76 -17.48 0.37
CA ASP A 713 -4.91 -16.87 1.01
C ASP A 713 -5.51 -15.73 0.17
N LYS A 714 -6.85 -15.70 0.10
CA LYS A 714 -7.66 -14.72 -0.66
C LYS A 714 -8.13 -13.53 0.18
N LYS A 715 -7.59 -13.35 1.39
CA LYS A 715 -8.01 -12.31 2.32
C LYS A 715 -7.56 -10.92 1.87
N GLY A 716 -8.53 -10.00 1.81
CA GLY A 716 -8.28 -8.58 1.72
C GLY A 716 -7.67 -8.05 3.02
N LEU A 717 -6.39 -7.70 3.01
CA LEU A 717 -5.63 -7.26 4.19
C LEU A 717 -5.88 -5.79 4.56
N PHE A 718 -6.06 -4.93 3.56
CA PHE A 718 -6.46 -3.54 3.76
C PHE A 718 -7.23 -2.97 2.57
N ALA A 719 -8.06 -1.97 2.82
CA ALA A 719 -8.81 -1.29 1.76
C ALA A 719 -7.90 -0.36 0.95
N GLY A 720 -8.05 -0.37 -0.38
CA GLY A 720 -7.23 0.42 -1.29
C GLY A 720 -7.84 0.55 -2.68
N PRO A 721 -7.19 1.27 -3.60
CA PRO A 721 -7.72 1.55 -4.95
C PRO A 721 -7.51 0.36 -5.92
N PHE A 722 -7.88 -0.85 -5.50
CA PHE A 722 -7.78 -2.11 -6.24
C PHE A 722 -9.13 -2.54 -6.83
N LEU A 723 -9.16 -3.64 -7.59
CA LEU A 723 -10.34 -4.03 -8.38
C LEU A 723 -11.60 -4.26 -7.53
N ASP A 724 -11.50 -5.05 -6.47
CA ASP A 724 -12.54 -5.23 -5.44
C ASP A 724 -12.37 -4.30 -4.23
N GLY A 725 -11.44 -3.34 -4.35
CA GLY A 725 -11.11 -2.37 -3.31
C GLY A 725 -10.27 -2.88 -2.15
N TYR A 726 -9.68 -4.07 -2.25
CA TYR A 726 -8.78 -4.61 -1.23
C TYR A 726 -7.40 -4.99 -1.76
N MET A 727 -6.39 -4.86 -0.91
CA MET A 727 -5.07 -5.41 -1.14
C MET A 727 -5.05 -6.88 -0.71
N HIS A 728 -4.77 -7.76 -1.66
CA HIS A 728 -4.52 -9.18 -1.43
C HIS A 728 -3.01 -9.41 -1.57
N GLU A 729 -2.24 -9.18 -0.51
CA GLU A 729 -0.78 -9.04 -0.61
C GLU A 729 -0.08 -10.31 -1.13
N GLU A 730 -0.65 -11.50 -0.91
CA GLU A 730 -0.08 -12.75 -1.41
C GLU A 730 -0.17 -12.90 -2.94
N TRP A 731 -0.93 -12.03 -3.62
CA TRP A 731 -1.21 -12.12 -5.05
C TRP A 731 -0.50 -11.02 -5.86
N LEU A 732 0.50 -10.35 -5.27
CA LEU A 732 1.23 -9.22 -5.87
C LEU A 732 2.29 -9.65 -6.90
N GLY A 733 2.69 -10.92 -6.91
CA GLY A 733 3.74 -11.42 -7.80
C GLY A 733 3.35 -11.25 -9.27
N VAL A 734 4.33 -10.93 -10.13
CA VAL A 734 4.19 -11.06 -11.59
C VAL A 734 4.28 -12.53 -12.05
N CYS A 735 4.68 -13.42 -11.14
CA CYS A 735 4.67 -14.87 -11.24
C CYS A 735 3.92 -15.46 -10.02
N SER A 736 3.27 -16.62 -10.17
CA SER A 736 2.80 -17.44 -9.05
C SER A 736 3.62 -18.72 -8.90
N GLN A 737 3.44 -19.43 -7.80
CA GLN A 737 4.06 -20.73 -7.50
C GLN A 737 3.11 -21.92 -7.80
N GLY A 738 2.07 -21.70 -8.61
CA GLY A 738 1.05 -22.71 -8.91
C GLY A 738 0.27 -23.11 -7.67
N ASP A 739 0.06 -24.41 -7.47
CA ASP A 739 -0.55 -24.99 -6.27
C ASP A 739 0.42 -25.13 -5.07
N GLY A 740 1.65 -24.63 -5.20
CA GLY A 740 2.67 -24.68 -4.16
C GLY A 740 3.39 -26.04 -4.01
N LYS A 741 2.91 -27.11 -4.65
CA LYS A 741 3.48 -28.47 -4.53
C LYS A 741 4.94 -28.55 -5.00
N HIS A 742 5.25 -27.80 -6.05
CA HIS A 742 6.58 -27.74 -6.65
C HIS A 742 7.39 -26.50 -6.22
N SER A 743 6.95 -25.80 -5.16
CA SER A 743 7.70 -24.68 -4.60
C SER A 743 9.07 -25.14 -4.04
N PRO A 744 10.17 -24.40 -4.28
CA PRO A 744 10.23 -23.06 -4.89
C PRO A 744 10.51 -23.05 -6.41
N PHE A 745 10.35 -24.17 -7.11
CA PHE A 745 10.79 -24.35 -8.50
C PHE A 745 9.76 -23.93 -9.57
N LEU A 746 8.46 -24.06 -9.30
CA LEU A 746 7.42 -23.78 -10.31
C LEU A 746 7.14 -22.28 -10.45
N ARG A 747 6.98 -21.80 -11.68
CA ARG A 747 6.46 -20.46 -12.01
C ARG A 747 5.29 -20.56 -12.97
N GLN A 748 4.17 -19.92 -12.64
CA GLN A 748 3.18 -19.52 -13.65
C GLN A 748 3.33 -18.03 -13.92
N LEU A 749 3.75 -17.68 -15.14
CA LEU A 749 3.92 -16.28 -15.54
C LEU A 749 2.55 -15.63 -15.74
N LYS A 750 2.31 -14.47 -15.11
CA LYS A 750 1.03 -13.74 -15.20
C LYS A 750 1.03 -12.74 -16.36
N LYS A 751 -0.15 -12.25 -16.75
CA LYS A 751 -0.31 -11.23 -17.80
C LYS A 751 0.58 -9.98 -17.57
N ALA A 752 0.90 -9.64 -16.31
CA ALA A 752 1.81 -8.54 -15.96
C ALA A 752 3.27 -8.77 -16.40
N TYR A 753 3.80 -10.00 -16.32
CA TYR A 753 5.15 -10.34 -16.80
C TYR A 753 5.30 -9.99 -18.29
N PHE A 754 4.37 -10.46 -19.11
CA PHE A 754 4.39 -10.22 -20.56
C PHE A 754 4.17 -8.74 -20.92
N THR A 755 3.44 -8.01 -20.07
CA THR A 755 3.28 -6.56 -20.20
C THR A 755 4.63 -5.86 -20.09
N TYR A 756 5.44 -6.16 -19.08
CA TYR A 756 6.78 -5.59 -18.96
C TYR A 756 7.72 -6.07 -20.04
N GLN A 757 7.70 -7.36 -20.39
CA GLN A 757 8.50 -7.91 -21.48
C GLN A 757 8.34 -7.08 -22.77
N LYS A 758 7.11 -6.70 -23.11
CA LYS A 758 6.80 -5.86 -24.27
C LYS A 758 7.35 -4.43 -24.17
N PHE A 759 7.39 -3.84 -22.98
CA PHE A 759 7.85 -2.46 -22.77
C PHE A 759 9.35 -2.33 -22.51
N TRP A 760 9.98 -3.35 -21.94
CA TRP A 760 11.36 -3.32 -21.46
C TRP A 760 12.36 -3.94 -22.43
N LYS A 761 11.95 -4.81 -23.35
CA LYS A 761 12.81 -5.28 -24.46
C LYS A 761 12.92 -4.28 -25.63
N LYS A 762 12.13 -3.20 -25.61
CA LYS A 762 12.29 -2.05 -26.51
C LYS A 762 13.29 -1.05 -25.94
#